data_AF-S8F0J2-F1
#
_entry.id   AF-S8F0J2-F1
#
_cell.length_a   1.000
_cell.length_b   1.000
_cell.length_c   1.000
_cell.angle_alpha   90.00
_cell.angle_beta   90.00
_cell.angle_gamma   90.00
#
_symmetry.space_group_name_H-M   'P 1'
#
loop_
_entity.id
_entity.type
_entity.pdbx_description
1 polymer ?
#
loop_
_entity_poly.entity_id
_entity_poly.type
_entity_poly.pdbx_seq_one_letter_code
_entity_poly.pdbx_strand_id
1 'polypeptide(L)'
;MCDELSRLALLLEYERPFNTLVVDLIGDITSDLRRSDYEYAFAAPLFQSAHRHESLELRLLALHNKGYKHNGQSWVSPFHVSPTLSLASLSHTENRWKFCNHSLTISDGQLHLFFAIAEFPVSLRLPGAVPDSERQILPHTCISKHFYRDLPQDVAASGSDLPPDYEICDSCVVDLTGQEAGDDGDAAYGDPVATLDTLSLGDIPQRSFLPSSQAAQSPGDRRLSTRIRSGSPRQAGSLRRTATQPSFLVRALPPTLGWAVPYSPPSSESQYYPALACRLLRRFRDAAFEGAARNADATEQVSLDIPGTDTAHIALVYKDLIGQAVAAGDFSEILTRDRAFNVVHATSNDGPDTLSFGDGLEREVLTILAGQVVAALPMYFVSRLGDHGHSLSCPSVFPNSIERKQELGLLGAIISLCLMSGIAIKGIDGAWLVFVLNGCDFCSLDRSVMERFHPDLAKALIDLDSCGPNGDLAPFAHYLELFADIKIEQYVRRDAATHAALAPFLLFRALFGTEPPAEHSDTRALLKGLNLPCPNGWTMQKAARAFRGGPAALVSACYMTRITTYASLLPRLIIFVNSSVPASLDLPDLFKGFLQRTGVPAQPNFRERLADGVYKSALIPLDEMESNAGFRSIMFCIAATGGDSIMGDDLQVTFVGGEGDDAYACPPESRAFFAAQGVASWRTCFSKITIPTGYLECCVRRVYDSNSVAEAPSLVDDIDAWLLDGILSAIAATHGGIA
;
A
#
# COMPACT_ATOMS: atom_id res chain seq x y z
N MET A 1 17.92 -14.01 14.30
CA MET A 1 17.77 -13.07 15.43
C MET A 1 17.05 -13.69 16.64
N CYS A 2 15.73 -13.97 16.60
CA CYS A 2 15.03 -14.51 17.80
C CYS A 2 15.64 -15.84 18.29
N ASP A 3 15.90 -16.79 17.39
CA ASP A 3 16.53 -18.08 17.74
C ASP A 3 17.94 -17.91 18.35
N GLU A 4 18.67 -16.87 17.94
CA GLU A 4 20.03 -16.59 18.44
C GLU A 4 19.99 -15.90 19.80
N LEU A 5 19.05 -14.97 20.00
CA LEU A 5 18.80 -14.35 21.31
C LEU A 5 18.33 -15.40 22.31
N SER A 6 17.44 -16.31 21.90
CA SER A 6 17.04 -17.47 22.71
C SER A 6 18.23 -18.37 23.02
N ARG A 7 19.08 -18.68 22.03
CA ARG A 7 20.28 -19.50 22.23
C ARG A 7 21.22 -18.89 23.27
N LEU A 8 21.38 -17.57 23.28
CA LEU A 8 22.23 -16.84 24.22
C LEU A 8 21.53 -16.48 25.55
N ALA A 9 20.31 -16.98 25.79
CA ALA A 9 19.51 -16.63 26.97
C ALA A 9 19.24 -15.11 27.13
N LEU A 10 19.17 -14.39 26.01
CA LEU A 10 18.87 -12.95 25.94
C LEU A 10 17.42 -12.64 25.60
N LEU A 11 16.66 -13.65 25.15
CA LEU A 11 15.20 -13.57 25.06
C LEU A 11 14.60 -14.23 26.30
N LEU A 12 14.00 -13.42 27.17
CA LEU A 12 13.43 -13.86 28.45
C LEU A 12 11.93 -13.53 28.49
N GLU A 13 11.14 -14.49 28.97
CA GLU A 13 9.69 -14.35 29.10
C GLU A 13 9.30 -14.34 30.57
N TYR A 14 8.48 -13.35 30.96
CA TYR A 14 8.05 -13.16 32.34
C TYR A 14 6.53 -12.98 32.42
N GLU A 15 5.90 -13.71 33.33
CA GLU A 15 4.55 -13.41 33.80
C GLU A 15 4.66 -12.56 35.08
N ARG A 16 4.20 -11.31 35.03
CA ARG A 16 4.31 -10.35 36.12
C ARG A 16 3.02 -9.56 36.31
N PRO A 17 2.64 -9.24 37.56
CA PRO A 17 1.57 -8.27 37.83
C PRO A 17 1.85 -6.91 37.18
N PHE A 18 0.80 -6.23 36.71
CA PHE A 18 0.93 -4.89 36.11
C PHE A 18 1.55 -3.84 37.05
N ASN A 19 1.40 -4.00 38.37
CA ASN A 19 2.00 -3.09 39.35
C ASN A 19 3.49 -3.36 39.64
N THR A 20 4.11 -4.36 39.00
CA THR A 20 5.55 -4.60 39.11
C THR A 20 6.34 -3.37 38.68
N LEU A 21 7.32 -2.97 39.50
CA LEU A 21 8.21 -1.86 39.21
C LEU A 21 9.24 -2.28 38.16
N VAL A 22 9.54 -1.40 37.20
CA VAL A 22 10.52 -1.65 36.14
C VAL A 22 11.92 -1.88 36.73
N VAL A 23 12.25 -1.19 37.83
CA VAL A 23 13.51 -1.38 38.57
C VAL A 23 13.64 -2.81 39.11
N ASP A 24 12.55 -3.40 39.59
CA ASP A 24 12.54 -4.77 40.09
C ASP A 24 12.65 -5.77 38.93
N LEU A 25 11.94 -5.53 37.82
CA LEU A 25 12.04 -6.34 36.61
C LEU A 25 13.48 -6.35 36.06
N ILE A 26 14.16 -5.20 35.99
CA ILE A 26 15.57 -5.13 35.56
C ILE A 26 16.47 -5.92 36.51
N GLY A 27 16.19 -5.88 37.82
CA GLY A 27 16.91 -6.67 38.82
C GLY A 27 16.75 -8.18 38.61
N ASP A 28 15.52 -8.62 38.33
CA ASP A 28 15.20 -10.02 38.03
C ASP A 28 15.92 -10.49 36.76
N ILE A 29 15.80 -9.72 35.66
CA ILE A 29 16.48 -10.00 34.38
C ILE A 29 17.98 -10.14 34.59
N THR A 30 18.58 -9.20 35.32
CA THR A 30 20.03 -9.21 35.55
C THR A 30 20.46 -10.39 36.42
N SER A 31 19.64 -10.76 37.41
CA SER A 31 19.86 -11.97 38.21
C SER A 31 19.79 -13.23 37.35
N ASP A 32 18.82 -13.31 36.43
CA ASP A 32 18.64 -14.48 35.57
C ASP A 32 19.77 -14.59 34.54
N LEU A 33 20.23 -13.48 33.97
CA LEU A 33 21.40 -13.46 33.09
C LEU A 33 22.67 -13.95 33.82
N ARG A 34 22.89 -13.51 35.07
CA ARG A 34 24.01 -14.01 35.90
C ARG A 34 23.92 -15.49 36.24
N ARG A 35 22.71 -16.05 36.30
CA ARG A 35 22.45 -17.47 36.62
C ARG A 35 22.31 -18.36 35.40
N SER A 36 22.23 -17.76 34.21
CA SER A 36 22.18 -18.51 32.96
C SER A 36 23.43 -19.36 32.79
N ASP A 37 23.37 -20.34 31.88
CA ASP A 37 24.51 -21.19 31.52
C ASP A 37 25.73 -20.38 31.02
N TYR A 38 25.52 -19.10 30.69
CA TYR A 38 26.53 -18.16 30.22
C TYR A 38 27.10 -17.25 31.31
N GLU A 39 26.61 -17.31 32.55
CA GLU A 39 27.10 -16.54 33.70
C GLU A 39 27.47 -15.08 33.36
N TYR A 40 26.52 -14.29 32.84
CA TYR A 40 26.79 -12.92 32.42
C TYR A 40 27.30 -12.06 33.59
N ALA A 41 28.41 -11.36 33.38
CA ALA A 41 29.00 -10.42 34.31
C ALA A 41 29.07 -9.02 33.69
N PHE A 42 28.38 -8.09 34.34
CA PHE A 42 28.25 -6.68 33.93
C PHE A 42 29.35 -5.84 34.57
N ALA A 43 29.80 -4.81 33.86
CA ALA A 43 30.70 -3.81 34.43
C ALA A 43 30.03 -3.07 35.59
N ALA A 44 30.81 -2.78 36.62
CA ALA A 44 30.33 -1.93 37.71
C ALA A 44 30.07 -0.51 37.17
N PRO A 45 28.97 0.15 37.60
CA PRO A 45 28.68 1.50 37.16
C PRO A 45 29.80 2.47 37.55
N LEU A 46 30.22 3.29 36.59
CA LEU A 46 31.28 4.30 36.78
C LEU A 46 30.94 5.28 37.92
N PHE A 47 29.66 5.50 38.17
CA PHE A 47 29.16 6.32 39.27
C PHE A 47 28.28 5.48 40.19
N GLN A 48 28.72 5.30 41.43
CA GLN A 48 27.89 4.70 42.48
C GLN A 48 26.90 5.75 42.99
N SER A 49 25.64 5.62 42.61
CA SER A 49 24.55 6.40 43.20
C SER A 49 24.02 5.73 44.47
N ALA A 50 23.57 6.54 45.43
CA ALA A 50 22.82 6.06 46.59
C ALA A 50 21.42 5.52 46.21
N HIS A 51 20.96 5.79 44.98
CA HIS A 51 19.66 5.38 44.48
C HIS A 51 19.77 4.18 43.55
N ARG A 52 19.05 3.09 43.88
CA ARG A 52 19.06 1.81 43.15
C ARG A 52 18.71 1.94 41.66
N HIS A 53 17.84 2.87 41.29
CA HIS A 53 17.39 3.06 39.91
C HIS A 53 18.42 3.78 39.01
N GLU A 54 19.44 4.41 39.60
CA GLU A 54 20.53 5.08 38.88
C GLU A 54 21.75 4.18 38.70
N SER A 55 21.78 3.03 39.38
CA SER A 55 22.88 2.06 39.40
C SER A 55 22.48 0.72 38.75
N LEU A 56 21.52 0.75 37.83
CA LEU A 56 21.04 -0.43 37.12
C LEU A 56 22.03 -0.87 36.03
N GLU A 57 22.18 -2.18 35.88
CA GLU A 57 23.11 -2.81 34.94
C GLU A 57 22.54 -2.88 33.51
N LEU A 58 21.23 -2.69 33.39
CA LEU A 58 20.50 -2.55 32.14
C LEU A 58 19.73 -1.23 32.13
N ARG A 59 19.67 -0.60 30.96
CA ARG A 59 18.86 0.60 30.69
C ARG A 59 17.67 0.20 29.84
N LEU A 60 16.46 0.53 30.31
CA LEU A 60 15.25 0.41 29.50
C LEU A 60 15.41 1.32 28.28
N LEU A 61 15.13 0.78 27.10
CA LEU A 61 15.13 1.55 25.87
C LEU A 61 13.74 2.14 25.62
N ALA A 62 13.69 3.44 25.34
CA ALA A 62 12.47 4.13 24.93
C ALA A 62 12.61 4.67 23.50
N LEU A 63 11.47 4.74 22.81
CA LEU A 63 11.37 5.34 21.49
C LEU A 63 11.18 6.84 21.67
N HIS A 64 12.18 7.64 21.30
CA HIS A 64 12.08 9.08 21.44
C HIS A 64 11.39 9.67 20.20
N ASN A 65 10.06 9.79 20.24
CA ASN A 65 9.30 10.50 19.21
C ASN A 65 9.29 12.00 19.54
N LYS A 66 10.20 12.78 18.92
CA LYS A 66 10.23 14.25 19.06
C LYS A 66 9.10 14.88 18.24
N GLY A 67 7.85 14.69 18.68
CA GLY A 67 6.62 15.15 18.03
C GLY A 67 6.84 16.24 16.98
N TYR A 68 6.66 15.86 15.71
CA TYR A 68 6.71 16.72 14.52
C TYR A 68 7.83 17.79 14.47
N LYS A 69 9.01 17.39 13.97
CA LYS A 69 9.64 17.95 12.75
C LYS A 69 10.87 17.10 12.38
N HIS A 70 10.91 16.68 11.12
CA HIS A 70 11.94 15.94 10.38
C HIS A 70 12.13 14.41 10.57
N ASN A 71 11.85 13.71 9.46
CA ASN A 71 12.49 12.47 9.00
C ASN A 71 12.32 11.14 9.76
N GLY A 72 11.18 10.86 10.38
CA GLY A 72 10.75 9.47 10.65
C GLY A 72 11.71 8.56 11.44
N GLN A 73 12.82 9.07 11.95
CA GLN A 73 13.77 8.31 12.74
C GLN A 73 13.19 8.26 14.15
N SER A 74 12.58 7.13 14.45
CA SER A 74 12.42 6.71 15.84
C SER A 74 13.79 6.27 16.31
N TRP A 75 14.48 7.13 17.04
CA TRP A 75 15.73 6.77 17.71
C TRP A 75 15.35 6.01 18.97
N VAL A 76 16.06 4.92 19.21
CA VAL A 76 16.01 4.23 20.49
C VAL A 76 16.99 4.95 21.40
N SER A 77 16.52 5.46 22.54
CA SER A 77 17.38 6.14 23.52
C SER A 77 17.25 5.46 24.87
N PRO A 78 18.34 5.37 25.66
CA PRO A 78 18.23 4.95 27.05
C PRO A 78 17.24 5.83 27.82
N PHE A 79 16.33 5.21 28.54
CA PHE A 79 15.32 5.87 29.36
C PHE A 79 15.70 5.82 30.84
N HIS A 80 15.62 6.96 31.51
CA HIS A 80 15.83 7.05 32.94
C HIS A 80 14.62 6.47 33.70
N VAL A 81 14.79 5.26 34.23
CA VAL A 81 13.76 4.57 35.01
C VAL A 81 13.60 5.23 36.37
N SER A 82 12.41 5.78 36.65
CA SER A 82 12.04 6.28 37.99
C SER A 82 11.83 5.12 38.98
N PRO A 83 12.11 5.28 40.29
CA PRO A 83 11.86 4.26 41.30
C PRO A 83 10.38 3.88 41.44
N THR A 84 9.47 4.71 40.93
CA THR A 84 8.01 4.48 40.97
C THR A 84 7.43 4.01 39.64
N LEU A 85 8.25 3.83 38.60
CA LEU A 85 7.77 3.43 37.29
C LEU A 85 7.33 1.95 37.30
N SER A 86 6.06 1.68 37.04
CA SER A 86 5.48 0.33 36.96
C SER A 86 5.18 -0.10 35.53
N LEU A 87 4.99 -1.41 35.30
CA LEU A 87 4.54 -1.94 33.99
C LEU A 87 3.18 -1.34 33.57
N ALA A 88 2.28 -1.12 34.52
CA ALA A 88 1.01 -0.43 34.30
C ALA A 88 1.24 0.98 33.74
N SER A 89 2.22 1.70 34.31
CA SER A 89 2.59 3.05 33.86
C SER A 89 3.16 3.07 32.44
N LEU A 90 3.86 2.00 32.02
CA LEU A 90 4.34 1.84 30.64
C LEU A 90 3.19 1.55 29.66
N SER A 91 2.21 0.76 30.09
CA SER A 91 1.03 0.40 29.27
C SER A 91 -0.03 1.52 29.14
N HIS A 92 0.02 2.54 30.00
CA HIS A 92 -0.98 3.60 30.03
C HIS A 92 -0.95 4.47 28.76
N THR A 93 -2.10 4.85 28.24
CA THR A 93 -2.28 5.56 26.94
C THR A 93 -1.46 6.83 26.77
N GLU A 94 -1.21 7.58 27.84
CA GLU A 94 -0.42 8.82 27.81
C GLU A 94 1.08 8.58 27.65
N ASN A 95 1.56 7.43 28.15
CA ASN A 95 2.96 7.02 28.06
C ASN A 95 3.20 6.07 26.88
N ARG A 96 2.14 5.45 26.34
CA ARG A 96 2.19 4.52 25.21
C ARG A 96 2.94 5.11 24.02
N TRP A 97 2.82 6.40 23.74
CA TRP A 97 3.54 7.05 22.63
C TRP A 97 5.05 7.24 22.85
N LYS A 98 5.53 7.12 24.09
CA LYS A 98 6.95 7.22 24.47
C LYS A 98 7.64 5.86 24.52
N PHE A 99 6.91 4.81 24.88
CA PHE A 99 7.46 3.47 25.11
C PHE A 99 6.98 2.43 24.11
N CYS A 100 5.83 2.66 23.47
CA CYS A 100 5.14 1.67 22.67
C CYS A 100 4.80 2.22 21.27
N ASN A 101 5.56 1.82 20.25
CA ASN A 101 4.94 1.75 18.94
C ASN A 101 3.94 0.60 18.97
N HIS A 102 2.65 0.89 18.79
CA HIS A 102 1.55 -0.06 19.05
C HIS A 102 1.69 -1.39 18.31
N SER A 103 2.45 -1.40 17.21
CA SER A 103 2.73 -2.57 16.36
C SER A 103 4.07 -3.25 16.62
N LEU A 104 4.98 -2.66 17.42
CA LEU A 104 6.33 -3.22 17.67
C LEU A 104 6.56 -3.72 19.11
N THR A 105 5.73 -3.28 20.05
CA THR A 105 5.93 -3.56 21.50
C THR A 105 4.79 -4.33 22.14
N ILE A 106 3.65 -4.44 21.46
CA ILE A 106 2.58 -5.35 21.86
C ILE A 106 2.26 -6.23 20.66
N SER A 107 2.74 -7.47 20.70
CA SER A 107 2.44 -8.51 19.71
C SER A 107 1.91 -9.73 20.43
N ASP A 108 0.90 -10.38 19.85
CA ASP A 108 0.31 -11.62 20.36
C ASP A 108 -0.14 -11.57 21.83
N GLY A 109 -0.55 -10.38 22.29
CA GLY A 109 -1.00 -10.17 23.67
C GLY A 109 0.13 -10.04 24.70
N GLN A 110 1.40 -9.98 24.28
CA GLN A 110 2.57 -9.83 25.13
C GLN A 110 3.19 -8.43 25.00
N LEU A 111 3.72 -7.90 26.11
CA LEU A 111 4.45 -6.63 26.13
C LEU A 111 5.95 -6.89 25.95
N HIS A 112 6.49 -6.51 24.80
CA HIS A 112 7.92 -6.62 24.49
C HIS A 112 8.66 -5.36 24.97
N LEU A 113 9.63 -5.56 25.87
CA LEU A 113 10.51 -4.51 26.38
C LEU A 113 11.94 -4.76 25.90
N PHE A 114 12.61 -3.70 25.45
CA PHE A 114 13.98 -3.76 24.98
C PHE A 114 14.91 -3.09 26.00
N PHE A 115 16.06 -3.72 26.27
CA PHE A 115 17.05 -3.23 27.21
C PHE A 115 18.41 -3.15 26.53
N ALA A 116 19.18 -2.11 26.87
CA ALA A 116 20.59 -2.01 26.55
C ALA A 116 21.42 -2.23 27.80
N ILE A 117 22.65 -2.73 27.65
CA ILE A 117 23.61 -2.78 28.76
C ILE A 117 23.94 -1.34 29.17
N ALA A 118 23.91 -1.08 30.48
CA ALA A 118 24.13 0.27 31.00
C ALA A 118 25.59 0.72 30.84
N GLU A 119 26.52 -0.20 31.04
CA GLU A 119 27.95 0.06 31.07
C GLU A 119 28.71 -1.06 30.36
N PHE A 120 29.59 -0.67 29.45
CA PHE A 120 30.46 -1.57 28.72
C PHE A 120 31.74 -1.84 29.54
N PRO A 121 32.34 -3.05 29.46
CA PRO A 121 31.90 -4.24 28.71
C PRO A 121 30.94 -5.13 29.51
N VAL A 122 30.11 -5.90 28.80
CA VAL A 122 29.57 -7.15 29.35
C VAL A 122 30.52 -8.29 29.02
N SER A 123 30.69 -9.19 29.98
CA SER A 123 31.40 -10.45 29.78
C SER A 123 30.45 -11.61 30.03
N LEU A 124 30.67 -12.72 29.34
CA LEU A 124 29.96 -13.97 29.60
C LEU A 124 30.93 -15.13 29.47
N ARG A 125 30.56 -16.25 30.05
CA ARG A 125 31.35 -17.47 30.13
C ARG A 125 30.82 -18.48 29.12
N LEU A 126 31.63 -18.81 28.10
CA LEU A 126 31.28 -19.85 27.14
C LEU A 126 32.01 -21.15 27.49
N PRO A 127 31.38 -22.32 27.29
CA PRO A 127 32.11 -23.57 27.25
C PRO A 127 33.08 -23.53 26.05
N GLY A 128 34.38 -23.65 26.33
CA GLY A 128 35.41 -23.65 25.29
C GLY A 128 35.20 -24.75 24.23
N ALA A 129 35.54 -24.45 22.98
CA ALA A 129 35.33 -25.32 21.82
C ALA A 129 36.18 -26.61 21.80
N VAL A 130 37.12 -26.76 22.73
CA VAL A 130 38.13 -27.82 22.68
C VAL A 130 37.58 -29.08 23.36
N PRO A 131 37.35 -30.19 22.63
CA PRO A 131 36.59 -31.33 23.16
C PRO A 131 37.26 -32.11 24.30
N ASP A 132 38.58 -31.97 24.53
CA ASP A 132 39.36 -32.94 25.31
C ASP A 132 40.22 -32.38 26.45
N SER A 133 40.15 -31.07 26.76
CA SER A 133 40.76 -30.51 27.97
C SER A 133 39.66 -29.98 28.88
N GLU A 134 39.68 -30.36 30.17
CA GLU A 134 38.76 -29.89 31.24
C GLU A 134 38.14 -28.54 30.89
N ARG A 135 36.83 -28.50 30.64
CA ARG A 135 36.06 -27.33 30.16
C ARG A 135 36.55 -26.04 30.81
N GLN A 136 37.53 -25.37 30.20
CA GLN A 136 37.98 -24.08 30.67
C GLN A 136 36.90 -23.09 30.24
N ILE A 137 36.09 -22.72 31.21
CA ILE A 137 35.10 -21.66 31.08
C ILE A 137 35.88 -20.35 31.04
N LEU A 138 36.10 -19.80 29.85
CA LEU A 138 36.82 -18.56 29.66
C LEU A 138 35.83 -17.38 29.60
N PRO A 139 36.14 -16.24 30.24
CA PRO A 139 35.33 -15.04 30.10
C PRO A 139 35.54 -14.40 28.72
N HIS A 140 34.45 -14.23 27.98
CA HIS A 140 34.40 -13.58 26.67
C HIS A 140 33.76 -12.20 26.79
N THR A 141 34.56 -11.16 26.55
CA THR A 141 34.12 -9.76 26.43
C THR A 141 33.88 -9.34 24.98
N CYS A 142 34.38 -10.13 24.02
CA CYS A 142 34.25 -9.87 22.58
C CYS A 142 32.79 -9.87 22.10
N ILE A 143 31.87 -10.53 22.82
CA ILE A 143 30.44 -10.51 22.46
C ILE A 143 29.84 -9.10 22.52
N SER A 144 30.38 -8.24 23.39
CA SER A 144 29.97 -6.84 23.45
C SER A 144 30.27 -6.15 22.11
N LYS A 145 31.42 -6.41 21.48
CA LYS A 145 31.74 -5.86 20.15
C LYS A 145 30.74 -6.33 19.09
N HIS A 146 30.24 -7.57 19.17
CA HIS A 146 29.24 -8.09 18.22
C HIS A 146 27.87 -7.46 18.40
N PHE A 147 27.36 -7.32 19.63
CA PHE A 147 26.06 -6.67 19.87
C PHE A 147 26.02 -5.22 19.38
N TYR A 148 27.15 -4.52 19.46
CA TYR A 148 27.23 -3.11 19.13
C TYR A 148 27.86 -2.80 17.77
N ARG A 149 28.31 -3.81 17.01
CA ARG A 149 28.91 -3.62 15.67
C ARG A 149 27.93 -2.99 14.69
N ASP A 150 26.67 -3.41 14.75
CA ASP A 150 25.62 -2.97 13.83
C ASP A 150 24.89 -1.70 14.34
N LEU A 151 25.27 -1.22 15.54
CA LEU A 151 24.75 0.00 16.18
C LEU A 151 25.89 0.96 16.59
N PRO A 152 26.73 1.43 15.65
CA PRO A 152 27.95 2.18 15.97
C PRO A 152 27.70 3.53 16.66
N GLN A 153 26.49 4.10 16.55
CA GLN A 153 26.12 5.35 17.22
C GLN A 153 25.91 5.18 18.74
N ASP A 154 25.57 3.97 19.20
CA ASP A 154 25.39 3.69 20.64
C ASP A 154 26.73 3.52 21.36
N VAL A 155 27.80 3.16 20.63
CA VAL A 155 29.19 3.12 21.13
C VAL A 155 29.82 4.52 21.12
N ALA A 156 29.44 5.36 20.16
CA ALA A 156 30.07 6.66 19.90
C ALA A 156 29.79 7.73 20.98
N ALA A 157 28.80 7.53 21.86
CA ALA A 157 28.55 8.43 22.99
C ALA A 157 29.64 8.36 24.10
N SER A 158 30.54 7.36 24.04
CA SER A 158 31.62 7.15 25.02
C SER A 158 32.96 6.83 24.35
N GLY A 159 33.20 7.39 23.16
CA GLY A 159 34.28 7.04 22.23
C GLY A 159 35.74 7.26 22.65
N SER A 160 36.09 7.25 23.95
CA SER A 160 37.48 7.24 24.42
C SER A 160 37.89 6.04 25.27
N ASP A 161 36.97 5.16 25.68
CA ASP A 161 37.23 4.27 26.81
C ASP A 161 37.31 2.78 26.48
N LEU A 162 37.39 2.39 25.19
CA LEU A 162 37.79 1.03 24.85
C LEU A 162 39.29 0.89 25.14
N PRO A 163 39.72 0.05 26.11
CA PRO A 163 41.14 -0.12 26.38
C PRO A 163 41.84 -0.60 25.12
N PRO A 164 42.98 0.00 24.74
CA PRO A 164 43.64 -0.23 23.45
C PRO A 164 44.11 -1.68 23.23
N ASP A 165 44.12 -2.51 24.28
CA ASP A 165 44.68 -3.87 24.28
C ASP A 165 43.62 -4.99 24.28
N TYR A 166 42.40 -4.73 23.77
CA TYR A 166 41.37 -5.77 23.65
C TYR A 166 41.63 -6.73 22.47
N GLU A 167 42.39 -7.79 22.73
CA GLU A 167 42.61 -8.91 21.80
C GLU A 167 41.27 -9.50 21.34
N ILE A 168 41.11 -9.65 20.03
CA ILE A 168 39.97 -10.36 19.43
C ILE A 168 40.18 -11.84 19.78
N CYS A 169 39.18 -12.45 20.42
CA CYS A 169 39.25 -13.86 20.77
C CYS A 169 39.08 -14.70 19.49
N ASP A 170 40.19 -15.11 18.89
CA ASP A 170 40.25 -15.94 17.66
C ASP A 170 39.56 -17.31 17.82
N SER A 171 39.21 -17.71 19.05
CA SER A 171 38.60 -18.99 19.41
C SER A 171 37.14 -18.89 19.88
N CYS A 172 36.49 -17.73 19.73
CA CYS A 172 35.10 -17.54 20.12
C CYS A 172 34.15 -18.25 19.12
N VAL A 173 33.47 -19.31 19.55
CA VAL A 173 32.53 -20.13 18.73
C VAL A 173 31.26 -19.37 18.33
N VAL A 174 31.09 -18.13 18.76
CA VAL A 174 29.94 -17.32 18.38
C VAL A 174 30.19 -16.69 17.00
N ASP A 175 30.26 -17.54 15.98
CA ASP A 175 30.28 -17.13 14.58
C ASP A 175 28.87 -16.64 14.20
N LEU A 176 28.57 -15.38 14.55
CA LEU A 176 27.29 -14.71 14.24
C LEU A 176 27.24 -14.22 12.79
N THR A 177 28.35 -14.31 12.06
CA THR A 177 28.40 -14.00 10.64
C THR A 177 28.41 -15.30 9.88
N GLY A 178 27.24 -15.74 9.41
CA GLY A 178 27.16 -16.71 8.32
C GLY A 178 27.85 -16.10 7.09
N GLN A 179 29.17 -16.28 7.00
CA GLN A 179 29.98 -15.84 5.89
C GLN A 179 29.82 -16.90 4.80
N GLU A 180 28.91 -16.63 3.86
CA GLU A 180 28.97 -17.28 2.55
C GLU A 180 30.36 -17.01 1.98
N ALA A 181 31.11 -18.08 1.73
CA ALA A 181 32.37 -18.06 1.02
C ALA A 181 32.12 -17.59 -0.42
N GLY A 182 32.10 -16.27 -0.60
CA GLY A 182 32.25 -15.58 -1.87
C GLY A 182 33.69 -15.12 -2.00
N ASP A 183 34.49 -15.99 -2.62
CA ASP A 183 35.79 -15.68 -3.19
C ASP A 183 35.64 -14.58 -4.25
N ASP A 184 36.04 -13.36 -3.93
CA ASP A 184 36.32 -12.31 -4.91
C ASP A 184 37.59 -11.58 -4.46
N GLY A 185 38.66 -11.90 -5.17
CA GLY A 185 40.04 -11.57 -4.85
C GLY A 185 40.41 -10.08 -4.94
N ASP A 186 41.51 -9.82 -4.25
CA ASP A 186 42.30 -8.60 -4.23
C ASP A 186 42.55 -7.98 -5.62
N ALA A 187 42.25 -6.69 -5.74
CA ALA A 187 42.83 -5.81 -6.76
C ALA A 187 43.91 -4.93 -6.10
N ALA A 188 45.12 -5.48 -5.98
CA ALA A 188 46.32 -4.72 -5.68
C ALA A 188 47.01 -4.26 -6.99
N TYR A 189 47.40 -2.99 -6.98
CA TYR A 189 48.28 -2.31 -7.93
C TYR A 189 49.57 -3.10 -8.26
N GLY A 190 49.97 -3.16 -9.54
CA GLY A 190 51.35 -3.49 -9.94
C GLY A 190 51.53 -4.00 -11.38
N ASP A 191 52.16 -3.16 -12.21
CA ASP A 191 52.52 -3.34 -13.63
C ASP A 191 53.62 -4.43 -13.91
N PRO A 192 53.95 -4.75 -15.18
CA PRO A 192 54.23 -6.11 -15.66
C PRO A 192 55.70 -6.41 -16.00
N VAL A 193 56.09 -7.70 -16.02
CA VAL A 193 57.22 -8.22 -16.83
C VAL A 193 56.99 -9.69 -17.28
N ALA A 194 56.84 -9.85 -18.59
CA ALA A 194 57.38 -10.86 -19.52
C ALA A 194 57.32 -12.41 -19.29
N THR A 195 56.99 -13.04 -20.44
CA THR A 195 57.54 -14.28 -21.06
C THR A 195 56.95 -15.69 -20.79
N LEU A 196 56.38 -16.20 -21.90
CA LEU A 196 56.50 -17.52 -22.56
C LEU A 196 56.10 -18.85 -21.88
N ASP A 197 55.23 -19.54 -22.65
CA ASP A 197 55.32 -20.94 -23.11
C ASP A 197 54.66 -22.12 -22.35
N THR A 198 53.67 -22.68 -23.08
CA THR A 198 53.52 -24.10 -23.48
C THR A 198 52.79 -25.16 -22.62
N LEU A 199 51.91 -25.88 -23.36
CA LEU A 199 51.40 -27.27 -23.23
C LEU A 199 50.25 -27.50 -22.23
N SER A 200 49.03 -27.91 -22.63
CA SER A 200 48.52 -29.04 -23.44
C SER A 200 48.16 -30.32 -22.66
N LEU A 201 46.92 -30.76 -22.91
CA LEU A 201 46.32 -32.11 -22.89
C LEU A 201 46.04 -32.83 -21.56
N GLY A 202 44.82 -33.37 -21.47
CA GLY A 202 44.47 -34.45 -20.54
C GLY A 202 42.97 -34.74 -20.45
N ASP A 203 42.50 -35.72 -21.24
CA ASP A 203 41.13 -36.22 -21.39
C ASP A 203 40.55 -37.00 -20.17
N ILE A 204 39.22 -36.85 -19.94
CA ILE A 204 38.10 -37.86 -19.89
C ILE A 204 38.39 -39.23 -19.18
N PRO A 205 37.48 -39.90 -18.38
CA PRO A 205 36.04 -40.12 -18.65
C PRO A 205 35.00 -40.17 -17.51
N GLN A 206 33.77 -40.07 -18.01
CA GLN A 206 32.46 -40.53 -17.52
C GLN A 206 32.41 -41.91 -16.83
N ARG A 207 31.45 -42.05 -15.90
CA ARG A 207 30.64 -43.27 -15.72
C ARG A 207 29.23 -42.94 -15.24
N SER A 208 28.25 -43.42 -16.00
CA SER A 208 26.83 -43.54 -15.71
C SER A 208 26.54 -44.83 -14.93
N PHE A 209 25.47 -44.88 -14.12
CA PHE A 209 24.54 -46.03 -13.95
C PHE A 209 23.33 -45.64 -13.07
N LEU A 210 22.11 -45.87 -13.62
CA LEU A 210 20.80 -46.06 -12.94
C LEU A 210 20.73 -47.49 -12.32
N PRO A 211 19.64 -48.03 -11.68
CA PRO A 211 18.24 -47.57 -11.60
C PRO A 211 17.44 -47.81 -10.26
N SER A 212 16.27 -47.14 -10.19
CA SER A 212 14.92 -47.58 -9.73
C SER A 212 14.66 -48.34 -8.41
N SER A 213 13.69 -47.83 -7.62
CA SER A 213 12.67 -48.66 -6.95
C SER A 213 11.37 -47.90 -6.62
N GLN A 214 10.25 -48.51 -7.05
CA GLN A 214 8.84 -48.36 -6.64
C GLN A 214 8.67 -48.65 -5.12
N ALA A 215 7.59 -48.43 -4.37
CA ALA A 215 6.29 -47.76 -4.43
C ALA A 215 5.74 -47.76 -2.98
N ALA A 216 4.87 -46.80 -2.60
CA ALA A 216 3.85 -47.02 -1.56
C ALA A 216 2.77 -45.91 -1.63
N GLN A 217 1.51 -46.35 -1.74
CA GLN A 217 0.31 -45.54 -1.73
C GLN A 217 -0.28 -45.49 -0.31
N SER A 218 -0.83 -44.33 0.08
CA SER A 218 -1.92 -44.24 1.07
C SER A 218 -2.71 -42.94 0.86
N PRO A 219 -4.00 -42.88 1.26
CA PRO A 219 -4.99 -42.02 0.62
C PRO A 219 -5.48 -40.85 1.48
N GLY A 220 -5.98 -39.82 0.81
CA GLY A 220 -7.17 -39.08 1.24
C GLY A 220 -6.94 -37.72 1.88
N ASP A 221 -6.84 -36.67 1.05
CA ASP A 221 -7.33 -35.33 1.41
C ASP A 221 -7.80 -34.61 0.14
N ARG A 222 -9.12 -34.35 0.07
CA ARG A 222 -9.77 -33.63 -1.04
C ARG A 222 -9.47 -32.14 -0.92
N ARG A 223 -8.44 -31.67 -1.62
CA ARG A 223 -8.26 -30.24 -1.94
C ARG A 223 -8.92 -29.93 -3.29
N LEU A 224 -9.73 -28.88 -3.30
CA LEU A 224 -10.24 -28.21 -4.51
C LEU A 224 -9.07 -27.87 -5.42
N SER A 225 -8.98 -28.58 -6.55
CA SER A 225 -7.96 -28.34 -7.57
C SER A 225 -8.45 -27.23 -8.49
N THR A 226 -7.80 -26.07 -8.44
CA THR A 226 -7.77 -25.10 -9.53
C THR A 226 -7.27 -25.82 -10.78
N ARG A 227 -8.12 -25.89 -11.82
CA ARG A 227 -7.82 -26.60 -13.06
C ARG A 227 -6.92 -25.73 -13.94
N ILE A 228 -5.66 -25.58 -13.54
CA ILE A 228 -4.62 -25.08 -14.44
C ILE A 228 -4.40 -26.17 -15.49
N ARG A 229 -4.67 -25.89 -16.76
CA ARG A 229 -4.23 -26.77 -17.87
C ARG A 229 -2.70 -26.82 -17.81
N SER A 230 -2.16 -27.92 -17.32
CA SER A 230 -0.74 -28.21 -17.33
C SER A 230 -0.26 -28.44 -18.77
N GLY A 231 0.05 -27.35 -19.46
CA GLY A 231 1.03 -27.38 -20.53
C GLY A 231 2.38 -27.82 -19.94
N SER A 232 3.08 -28.71 -20.62
CA SER A 232 4.45 -29.13 -20.30
C SER A 232 5.35 -27.93 -19.95
N PRO A 233 6.33 -28.07 -19.03
CA PRO A 233 7.25 -26.98 -18.70
C PRO A 233 7.97 -26.53 -19.97
N ARG A 234 7.63 -25.32 -20.44
CA ARG A 234 8.34 -24.67 -21.53
C ARG A 234 9.77 -24.45 -21.04
N GLN A 235 10.74 -25.08 -21.71
CA GLN A 235 12.10 -24.60 -21.69
C GLN A 235 12.04 -23.13 -22.08
N ALA A 236 12.44 -22.25 -21.17
CA ALA A 236 12.59 -20.84 -21.43
C ALA A 236 13.53 -20.70 -22.64
N GLY A 237 12.94 -20.44 -23.82
CA GLY A 237 13.70 -19.98 -24.96
C GLY A 237 14.49 -18.78 -24.47
N SER A 238 15.82 -18.83 -24.62
CA SER A 238 16.74 -17.80 -24.18
C SER A 238 16.23 -16.43 -24.63
N LEU A 239 15.52 -15.75 -23.72
CA LEU A 239 15.18 -14.35 -23.86
C LEU A 239 16.53 -13.65 -23.88
N ARG A 240 16.98 -13.23 -25.07
CA ARG A 240 18.01 -12.23 -25.18
C ARG A 240 17.54 -11.07 -24.32
N ARG A 241 18.17 -10.90 -23.15
CA ARG A 241 18.06 -9.71 -22.31
C ARG A 241 18.44 -8.52 -23.18
N THR A 242 17.49 -7.91 -23.87
CA THR A 242 17.53 -6.47 -24.12
C THR A 242 17.21 -5.82 -22.79
N ALA A 243 18.18 -5.88 -21.87
CA ALA A 243 18.18 -5.04 -20.69
C ALA A 243 18.44 -3.61 -21.17
N THR A 244 17.43 -2.98 -21.78
CA THR A 244 17.25 -1.55 -21.59
C THR A 244 16.87 -1.38 -20.14
N GLN A 245 17.87 -1.40 -19.25
CA GLN A 245 17.75 -0.63 -18.02
C GLN A 245 17.29 0.76 -18.47
N PRO A 246 16.22 1.32 -17.90
CA PRO A 246 16.00 2.75 -18.04
C PRO A 246 17.27 3.37 -17.47
N SER A 247 18.08 3.99 -18.33
CA SER A 247 19.20 4.80 -17.88
C SER A 247 18.57 5.98 -17.14
N PHE A 248 18.36 5.82 -15.83
CA PHE A 248 17.96 6.88 -14.94
C PHE A 248 19.18 7.78 -14.76
N LEU A 249 19.51 8.54 -15.80
CA LEU A 249 20.45 9.64 -15.66
C LEU A 249 19.78 10.63 -14.72
N VAL A 250 20.41 10.85 -13.57
CA VAL A 250 20.12 11.92 -12.62
C VAL A 250 20.20 13.21 -13.41
N ARG A 251 19.09 13.66 -13.98
CA ARG A 251 19.00 15.02 -14.49
C ARG A 251 19.07 15.91 -13.26
N ALA A 252 20.16 16.66 -13.15
CA ALA A 252 20.19 17.82 -12.26
C ALA A 252 18.88 18.60 -12.45
N LEU A 253 18.31 19.09 -11.35
CA LEU A 253 17.11 19.92 -11.43
C LEU A 253 17.34 21.05 -12.43
N PRO A 254 16.34 21.38 -13.26
CA PRO A 254 16.50 22.49 -14.19
C PRO A 254 16.79 23.78 -13.41
N PRO A 255 17.59 24.70 -13.97
CA PRO A 255 17.99 25.93 -13.28
C PRO A 255 16.82 26.88 -13.02
N THR A 256 15.68 26.67 -13.69
CA THR A 256 14.41 27.38 -13.52
C THR A 256 13.25 26.38 -13.62
N LEU A 257 12.05 26.77 -13.19
CA LEU A 257 10.85 25.92 -13.33
C LEU A 257 10.51 25.56 -14.79
N GLY A 258 10.95 26.36 -15.76
CA GLY A 258 10.66 26.12 -17.18
C GLY A 258 9.19 26.35 -17.58
N TRP A 259 8.33 26.83 -16.67
CA TRP A 259 6.88 27.01 -16.89
C TRP A 259 6.50 28.06 -17.95
N ALA A 260 7.47 28.83 -18.45
CA ALA A 260 7.25 29.74 -19.57
C ALA A 260 6.94 29.00 -20.88
N VAL A 261 7.38 27.74 -21.02
CA VAL A 261 7.14 26.91 -22.20
C VAL A 261 6.32 25.69 -21.76
N PRO A 262 5.14 25.43 -22.37
CA PRO A 262 4.37 24.23 -22.07
C PRO A 262 5.20 22.96 -22.29
N TYR A 263 5.09 22.00 -21.38
CA TYR A 263 5.79 20.74 -21.53
C TYR A 263 5.28 20.01 -22.77
N SER A 264 6.22 19.63 -23.63
CA SER A 264 5.94 18.73 -24.74
C SER A 264 6.64 17.40 -24.45
N PRO A 265 5.89 16.30 -24.25
CA PRO A 265 6.52 15.01 -24.03
C PRO A 265 7.41 14.68 -25.22
N PRO A 266 8.57 14.02 -25.01
CA PRO A 266 9.44 13.61 -26.10
C PRO A 266 8.62 12.86 -27.16
N SER A 267 8.79 13.25 -28.42
CA SER A 267 7.98 12.84 -29.57
C SER A 267 7.63 11.36 -29.49
N SER A 268 6.36 11.07 -29.20
CA SER A 268 5.95 9.76 -28.73
C SER A 268 5.97 8.72 -29.84
N GLU A 269 6.26 7.49 -29.43
CA GLU A 269 5.90 6.22 -30.09
C GLU A 269 4.37 6.08 -30.38
N SER A 270 3.58 7.17 -30.37
CA SER A 270 2.15 7.16 -30.72
C SER A 270 1.87 6.58 -32.10
N GLN A 271 2.85 6.59 -33.01
CA GLN A 271 2.79 5.88 -34.29
C GLN A 271 2.58 4.36 -34.13
N TYR A 272 3.08 3.75 -33.05
CA TYR A 272 2.99 2.31 -32.81
C TYR A 272 1.64 1.88 -32.23
N TYR A 273 0.90 2.79 -31.55
CA TYR A 273 -0.38 2.48 -30.90
C TYR A 273 -1.46 3.56 -31.13
N PRO A 274 -1.92 3.77 -32.39
CA PRO A 274 -2.90 4.81 -32.72
C PRO A 274 -4.25 4.64 -31.99
N ALA A 275 -4.63 3.42 -31.63
CA ALA A 275 -5.86 3.14 -30.88
C ALA A 275 -5.85 3.76 -29.46
N LEU A 276 -4.67 3.98 -28.87
CA LEU A 276 -4.53 4.60 -27.55
C LEU A 276 -4.72 6.12 -27.56
N ALA A 277 -4.70 6.76 -28.74
CA ALA A 277 -4.92 8.20 -28.90
C ALA A 277 -6.40 8.62 -28.75
N CYS A 278 -7.05 8.15 -27.69
CA CYS A 278 -8.44 8.43 -27.36
C CYS A 278 -8.56 9.43 -26.20
N ARG A 279 -9.76 9.99 -26.00
CA ARG A 279 -10.10 10.87 -24.87
C ARG A 279 -10.91 10.18 -23.77
N LEU A 280 -11.49 9.01 -24.07
CA LEU A 280 -12.44 8.33 -23.20
C LEU A 280 -11.73 7.18 -22.48
N LEU A 281 -11.82 7.14 -21.15
CA LEU A 281 -11.17 6.11 -20.33
C LEU A 281 -11.59 4.69 -20.72
N ARG A 282 -12.87 4.48 -21.04
CA ARG A 282 -13.35 3.17 -21.54
C ARG A 282 -12.59 2.71 -22.80
N ARG A 283 -12.43 3.60 -23.78
CA ARG A 283 -11.69 3.27 -25.01
C ARG A 283 -10.21 3.09 -24.75
N PHE A 284 -9.66 3.84 -23.79
CA PHE A 284 -8.26 3.70 -23.37
C PHE A 284 -8.01 2.32 -22.76
N ARG A 285 -8.88 1.87 -21.85
CA ARG A 285 -8.86 0.53 -21.26
C ARG A 285 -8.79 -0.53 -22.35
N ASP A 286 -9.78 -0.55 -23.24
CA ASP A 286 -9.88 -1.56 -24.30
C ASP A 286 -8.64 -1.55 -25.20
N ALA A 287 -8.18 -0.37 -25.61
CA ALA A 287 -6.99 -0.21 -26.44
C ALA A 287 -5.68 -0.58 -25.71
N ALA A 288 -5.61 -0.42 -24.39
CA ALA A 288 -4.45 -0.80 -23.57
C ALA A 288 -4.30 -2.32 -23.50
N PHE A 289 -5.38 -3.03 -23.20
CA PHE A 289 -5.41 -4.50 -23.23
C PHE A 289 -5.18 -5.04 -24.65
N GLU A 290 -5.79 -4.41 -25.65
CA GLU A 290 -5.54 -4.76 -27.04
C GLU A 290 -4.07 -4.58 -27.42
N GLY A 291 -3.46 -3.47 -27.01
CA GLY A 291 -2.07 -3.13 -27.24
C GLY A 291 -1.11 -4.10 -26.56
N ALA A 292 -1.37 -4.46 -25.30
CA ALA A 292 -0.56 -5.41 -24.53
C ALA A 292 -0.57 -6.80 -25.18
N ALA A 293 -1.71 -7.25 -25.71
CA ALA A 293 -1.86 -8.53 -26.37
C ALA A 293 -1.31 -8.59 -27.82
N ARG A 294 -0.83 -7.48 -28.41
CA ARG A 294 -0.32 -7.47 -29.79
C ARG A 294 0.90 -8.39 -29.91
N ASN A 295 0.88 -9.31 -30.87
CA ASN A 295 1.93 -10.31 -31.16
C ASN A 295 2.00 -11.49 -30.19
N ALA A 296 1.04 -11.67 -29.27
CA ALA A 296 0.77 -13.02 -28.77
C ALA A 296 0.27 -13.82 -29.99
N ASP A 297 0.96 -14.91 -30.36
CA ASP A 297 0.57 -15.73 -31.50
C ASP A 297 -0.93 -16.05 -31.40
N ALA A 298 -1.70 -15.74 -32.45
CA ALA A 298 -3.17 -15.80 -32.44
C ALA A 298 -3.74 -17.20 -32.13
N THR A 299 -2.89 -18.22 -32.06
CA THR A 299 -3.20 -19.61 -31.72
C THR A 299 -3.08 -19.95 -30.22
N GLU A 300 -2.50 -19.07 -29.39
CA GLU A 300 -2.35 -19.24 -27.93
C GLU A 300 -2.93 -18.06 -27.14
N GLN A 301 -4.16 -17.63 -27.48
CA GLN A 301 -4.85 -16.65 -26.64
C GLN A 301 -5.20 -17.31 -25.29
N VAL A 302 -4.41 -17.01 -24.26
CA VAL A 302 -4.60 -17.52 -22.90
C VAL A 302 -5.79 -16.78 -22.28
N SER A 303 -6.88 -17.52 -22.04
CA SER A 303 -8.00 -17.04 -21.21
C SER A 303 -7.58 -17.06 -19.75
N LEU A 304 -7.78 -15.95 -19.04
CA LEU A 304 -7.55 -15.84 -17.61
C LEU A 304 -8.89 -15.87 -16.89
N ASP A 305 -9.19 -17.04 -16.31
CA ASP A 305 -10.39 -17.24 -15.49
C ASP A 305 -10.02 -17.06 -14.02
N ILE A 306 -10.75 -16.17 -13.33
CA ILE A 306 -10.51 -15.82 -11.92
C ILE A 306 -11.79 -16.12 -11.14
N PRO A 307 -12.00 -17.39 -10.74
CA PRO A 307 -13.15 -17.79 -9.96
C PRO A 307 -12.95 -17.46 -8.46
N GLY A 308 -14.05 -17.18 -7.76
CA GLY A 308 -14.06 -17.08 -6.31
C GLY A 308 -15.46 -17.25 -5.74
N THR A 309 -15.56 -17.37 -4.42
CA THR A 309 -16.83 -17.55 -3.70
C THR A 309 -17.59 -16.24 -3.49
N ASP A 310 -16.87 -15.13 -3.55
CA ASP A 310 -17.33 -13.75 -3.38
C ASP A 310 -16.25 -12.81 -3.97
N THR A 311 -16.56 -11.52 -4.10
CA THR A 311 -15.64 -10.56 -4.71
C THR A 311 -14.34 -10.37 -3.91
N ALA A 312 -14.35 -10.55 -2.58
CA ALA A 312 -13.15 -10.40 -1.76
C ALA A 312 -12.16 -11.56 -2.00
N HIS A 313 -12.67 -12.77 -2.12
CA HIS A 313 -11.90 -13.95 -2.50
C HIS A 313 -11.33 -13.81 -3.92
N ILE A 314 -12.13 -13.32 -4.88
CA ILE A 314 -11.64 -13.04 -6.23
C ILE A 314 -10.51 -12.00 -6.20
N ALA A 315 -10.63 -10.94 -5.38
CA ALA A 315 -9.58 -9.95 -5.23
C ALA A 315 -8.28 -10.53 -4.64
N LEU A 316 -8.38 -11.44 -3.66
CA LEU A 316 -7.21 -12.16 -3.12
C LEU A 316 -6.52 -12.99 -4.22
N VAL A 317 -7.29 -13.81 -4.94
CA VAL A 317 -6.75 -14.64 -6.04
C VAL A 317 -6.10 -13.77 -7.11
N TYR A 318 -6.75 -12.67 -7.50
CA TYR A 318 -6.21 -11.77 -8.51
C TYR A 318 -4.94 -11.04 -8.02
N LYS A 319 -4.88 -10.64 -6.75
CA LYS A 319 -3.67 -10.08 -6.14
C LYS A 319 -2.49 -11.04 -6.21
N ASP A 320 -2.72 -12.32 -5.92
CA ASP A 320 -1.67 -13.34 -5.98
C ASP A 320 -1.17 -13.54 -7.42
N LEU A 321 -2.06 -13.53 -8.41
CA LEU A 321 -1.69 -13.58 -9.83
C LEU A 321 -0.87 -12.36 -10.25
N ILE A 322 -1.24 -11.14 -9.80
CA ILE A 322 -0.46 -9.93 -10.05
C ILE A 322 0.93 -10.04 -9.39
N GLY A 323 1.00 -10.59 -8.17
CA GLY A 323 2.26 -10.84 -7.47
C GLY A 323 3.19 -11.78 -8.26
N GLN A 324 2.63 -12.84 -8.84
CA GLN A 324 3.36 -13.76 -9.70
C GLN A 324 3.87 -13.07 -10.97
N ALA A 325 3.04 -12.24 -11.62
CA ALA A 325 3.43 -11.44 -12.78
C ALA A 325 4.59 -10.48 -12.45
N VAL A 326 4.53 -9.80 -11.29
CA VAL A 326 5.61 -8.92 -10.81
C VAL A 326 6.91 -9.68 -10.54
N ALA A 327 6.82 -10.87 -9.93
CA ALA A 327 7.97 -11.73 -9.68
C ALA A 327 8.60 -12.23 -10.99
N ALA A 328 7.77 -12.59 -11.97
CA ALA A 328 8.20 -13.01 -13.31
C ALA A 328 8.74 -11.84 -14.15
N GLY A 329 8.33 -10.61 -13.87
CA GLY A 329 8.69 -9.44 -14.68
C GLY A 329 7.90 -9.35 -15.99
N ASP A 330 6.73 -9.98 -16.07
CA ASP A 330 5.91 -10.08 -17.28
C ASP A 330 4.43 -9.84 -16.96
N PHE A 331 3.81 -8.86 -17.64
CA PHE A 331 2.42 -8.49 -17.40
C PHE A 331 1.40 -9.16 -18.33
N SER A 332 1.87 -9.97 -19.28
CA SER A 332 1.05 -10.47 -20.40
C SER A 332 -0.19 -11.23 -19.98
N GLU A 333 -0.06 -12.11 -18.98
CA GLU A 333 -1.16 -12.95 -18.51
C GLU A 333 -2.27 -12.10 -17.89
N ILE A 334 -1.89 -11.11 -17.08
CA ILE A 334 -2.84 -10.18 -16.44
C ILE A 334 -3.52 -9.29 -17.49
N LEU A 335 -2.78 -8.85 -18.51
CA LEU A 335 -3.30 -7.96 -19.55
C LEU A 335 -3.91 -8.69 -20.76
N THR A 336 -4.23 -9.98 -20.64
CA THR A 336 -4.94 -10.73 -21.70
C THR A 336 -6.31 -10.10 -22.02
N ARG A 337 -6.82 -10.29 -23.24
CA ARG A 337 -8.16 -9.78 -23.62
C ARG A 337 -9.28 -10.61 -23.01
N ASP A 338 -9.06 -11.91 -22.89
CA ASP A 338 -10.07 -12.86 -22.43
C ASP A 338 -9.88 -13.07 -20.93
N ARG A 339 -10.50 -12.18 -20.14
CA ARG A 339 -10.56 -12.32 -18.69
C ARG A 339 -11.98 -12.55 -18.25
N ALA A 340 -12.17 -13.53 -17.37
CA ALA A 340 -13.46 -13.81 -16.75
C ALA A 340 -13.33 -13.79 -15.24
N PHE A 341 -13.92 -12.78 -14.61
CA PHE A 341 -14.13 -12.73 -13.17
C PHE A 341 -15.48 -13.38 -12.88
N ASN A 342 -15.50 -14.43 -12.05
CA ASN A 342 -16.70 -15.23 -11.81
C ASN A 342 -16.91 -15.51 -10.32
N VAL A 343 -18.07 -15.17 -9.79
CA VAL A 343 -18.53 -15.68 -8.49
C VAL A 343 -19.18 -17.05 -8.72
N VAL A 344 -18.66 -18.09 -8.10
CA VAL A 344 -19.11 -19.47 -8.28
C VAL A 344 -19.67 -20.06 -6.99
N HIS A 345 -20.82 -20.73 -7.08
CA HIS A 345 -21.40 -21.46 -5.96
C HIS A 345 -20.66 -22.80 -5.77
N ALA A 346 -20.13 -23.05 -4.57
CA ALA A 346 -19.28 -24.22 -4.31
C ALA A 346 -20.04 -25.56 -4.22
N THR A 347 -21.37 -25.56 -4.18
CA THR A 347 -22.17 -26.71 -3.72
C THR A 347 -23.11 -27.35 -4.74
N SER A 348 -23.10 -26.95 -6.01
CA SER A 348 -23.93 -27.60 -7.03
C SER A 348 -23.29 -28.91 -7.49
N ASN A 349 -24.02 -30.03 -7.34
CA ASN A 349 -23.59 -31.37 -7.78
C ASN A 349 -23.40 -31.47 -9.31
N ASP A 350 -23.92 -30.51 -10.08
CA ASP A 350 -23.88 -30.46 -11.55
C ASP A 350 -22.73 -29.59 -12.11
N GLY A 351 -21.79 -29.16 -11.26
CA GLY A 351 -20.67 -28.26 -11.61
C GLY A 351 -20.89 -26.85 -11.06
N PRO A 352 -19.85 -26.00 -11.00
CA PRO A 352 -19.94 -24.68 -10.37
C PRO A 352 -20.93 -23.78 -11.11
N ASP A 353 -22.07 -23.48 -10.49
CA ASP A 353 -23.01 -22.49 -11.01
C ASP A 353 -22.42 -21.10 -10.83
N THR A 354 -22.35 -20.34 -11.93
CA THR A 354 -21.88 -18.94 -11.90
C THR A 354 -23.03 -18.05 -11.44
N LEU A 355 -22.84 -17.42 -10.28
CA LEU A 355 -23.83 -16.52 -9.67
C LEU A 355 -23.73 -15.10 -10.24
N SER A 356 -22.51 -14.65 -10.51
CA SER A 356 -22.22 -13.30 -11.01
C SER A 356 -20.97 -13.29 -11.87
N PHE A 357 -20.99 -12.51 -12.96
CA PHE A 357 -19.86 -12.37 -13.89
C PHE A 357 -19.92 -11.02 -14.62
N GLY A 358 -18.78 -10.62 -15.20
CA GLY A 358 -18.69 -9.47 -16.12
C GLY A 358 -17.83 -8.30 -15.63
N ASP A 359 -17.79 -7.23 -16.43
CA ASP A 359 -16.95 -6.03 -16.20
C ASP A 359 -17.21 -5.34 -14.85
N GLY A 360 -18.45 -5.40 -14.34
CA GLY A 360 -18.80 -4.84 -13.04
C GLY A 360 -18.02 -5.50 -11.90
N LEU A 361 -17.88 -6.83 -11.97
CA LEU A 361 -17.16 -7.60 -10.96
C LEU A 361 -15.65 -7.33 -10.99
N GLU A 362 -15.06 -7.19 -12.19
CA GLU A 362 -13.66 -6.76 -12.34
C GLU A 362 -13.42 -5.38 -11.66
N ARG A 363 -14.35 -4.44 -11.84
CA ARG A 363 -14.25 -3.12 -11.20
C ARG A 363 -14.35 -3.19 -9.68
N GLU A 364 -15.24 -4.01 -9.14
CA GLU A 364 -15.33 -4.21 -7.69
C GLU A 364 -14.04 -4.81 -7.13
N VAL A 365 -13.49 -5.83 -7.80
CA VAL A 365 -12.21 -6.43 -7.44
C VAL A 365 -11.08 -5.39 -7.45
N LEU A 366 -10.97 -4.60 -8.51
CA LEU A 366 -9.96 -3.54 -8.59
C LEU A 366 -10.18 -2.44 -7.55
N THR A 367 -11.43 -2.15 -7.18
CA THR A 367 -11.76 -1.19 -6.12
C THR A 367 -11.36 -1.72 -4.75
N ILE A 368 -11.56 -3.00 -4.46
CA ILE A 368 -11.05 -3.66 -3.25
C ILE A 368 -9.52 -3.58 -3.21
N LEU A 369 -8.85 -3.92 -4.31
CA LEU A 369 -7.39 -3.83 -4.40
C LEU A 369 -6.89 -2.40 -4.24
N ALA A 370 -7.57 -1.41 -4.82
CA ALA A 370 -7.28 -0.01 -4.59
C ALA A 370 -7.44 0.35 -3.10
N GLY A 371 -8.50 -0.12 -2.43
CA GLY A 371 -8.69 0.05 -0.98
C GLY A 371 -7.53 -0.52 -0.16
N GLN A 372 -7.03 -1.70 -0.53
CA GLN A 372 -5.84 -2.30 0.11
C GLN A 372 -4.58 -1.46 -0.13
N VAL A 373 -4.38 -0.92 -1.35
CA VAL A 373 -3.30 0.03 -1.65
C VAL A 373 -3.39 1.22 -0.72
N VAL A 374 -4.57 1.85 -0.61
CA VAL A 374 -4.80 3.04 0.24
C VAL A 374 -4.49 2.75 1.70
N ALA A 375 -4.96 1.62 2.24
CA ALA A 375 -4.69 1.21 3.61
C ALA A 375 -3.18 0.99 3.86
N ALA A 376 -2.45 0.57 2.83
CA ALA A 376 -1.03 0.32 2.92
C ALA A 376 -0.16 1.59 2.69
N LEU A 377 -0.73 2.66 2.11
CA LEU A 377 0.03 3.88 1.80
C LEU A 377 0.79 4.45 3.00
N PRO A 378 0.23 4.57 4.22
CA PRO A 378 0.97 5.14 5.36
C PRO A 378 2.24 4.36 5.76
N MET A 379 2.33 3.07 5.39
CA MET A 379 3.52 2.25 5.67
C MET A 379 4.68 2.59 4.73
N TYR A 380 4.35 3.01 3.50
CA TYR A 380 5.34 3.26 2.46
C TYR A 380 5.51 4.74 2.14
N PHE A 381 4.51 5.58 2.40
CA PHE A 381 4.45 6.98 2.00
C PHE A 381 4.16 7.90 3.18
N VAL A 382 4.69 9.11 3.10
CA VAL A 382 4.52 10.22 4.03
C VAL A 382 3.76 11.32 3.32
N SER A 383 2.72 11.84 3.96
CA SER A 383 2.02 13.03 3.49
C SER A 383 2.88 14.30 3.70
N ARG A 384 2.86 15.19 2.71
CA ARG A 384 3.63 16.45 2.68
C ARG A 384 2.77 17.63 2.21
N LEU A 385 1.92 17.43 1.20
CA LEU A 385 0.97 18.41 0.69
C LEU A 385 -0.47 17.96 1.02
N GLY A 386 -0.94 18.24 2.23
CA GLY A 386 -2.33 17.98 2.65
C GLY A 386 -2.66 16.50 2.91
N ASP A 387 -3.73 15.99 2.29
CA ASP A 387 -4.30 14.64 2.53
C ASP A 387 -3.81 13.57 1.54
N HIS A 388 -2.76 13.84 0.78
CA HIS A 388 -2.20 12.91 -0.20
C HIS A 388 -0.80 12.45 0.25
N GLY A 389 -0.43 11.19 0.00
CA GLY A 389 0.89 10.63 0.25
C GLY A 389 1.83 10.96 -0.91
N HIS A 390 3.02 11.51 -0.62
CA HIS A 390 3.89 12.11 -1.64
C HIS A 390 5.32 11.57 -1.65
N SER A 391 5.87 11.21 -0.50
CA SER A 391 7.28 10.80 -0.37
C SER A 391 7.38 9.43 0.27
N LEU A 392 8.30 8.57 -0.17
CA LEU A 392 8.49 7.28 0.50
C LEU A 392 9.04 7.47 1.92
N SER A 393 8.64 6.58 2.83
CA SER A 393 8.83 6.68 4.28
C SER A 393 10.19 6.23 4.76
N CYS A 394 10.88 5.37 4.01
CA CYS A 394 12.13 4.75 4.42
C CYS A 394 13.31 5.40 3.69
N PRO A 395 14.25 6.09 4.39
CA PRO A 395 15.43 6.65 3.74
C PRO A 395 16.24 5.59 2.99
N SER A 396 16.78 5.93 1.82
CA SER A 396 17.59 5.00 0.99
C SER A 396 18.85 4.47 1.67
N VAL A 397 19.25 5.10 2.77
CA VAL A 397 20.37 4.67 3.63
C VAL A 397 20.07 3.34 4.32
N PHE A 398 18.80 2.98 4.51
CA PHE A 398 18.41 1.71 5.12
C PHE A 398 18.24 0.62 4.04
N PRO A 399 18.84 -0.57 4.24
CA PRO A 399 18.66 -1.66 3.29
C PRO A 399 17.20 -2.13 3.31
N ASN A 400 16.53 -2.01 2.16
CA ASN A 400 15.16 -2.50 2.03
C ASN A 400 15.15 -4.03 1.90
N SER A 401 14.31 -4.68 2.71
CA SER A 401 14.06 -6.11 2.62
C SER A 401 13.53 -6.51 1.25
N ILE A 402 13.69 -7.79 0.90
CA ILE A 402 13.21 -8.32 -0.39
C ILE A 402 11.69 -8.25 -0.43
N GLU A 403 11.03 -8.55 0.69
CA GLU A 403 9.60 -8.54 0.88
C GLU A 403 9.03 -7.15 0.61
N ARG A 404 9.63 -6.10 1.19
CA ARG A 404 9.22 -4.70 0.95
C ARG A 404 9.29 -4.32 -0.53
N LYS A 405 10.34 -4.74 -1.23
CA LYS A 405 10.50 -4.47 -2.67
C LYS A 405 9.45 -5.22 -3.49
N GLN A 406 9.12 -6.46 -3.12
CA GLN A 406 8.06 -7.24 -3.77
C GLN A 406 6.68 -6.60 -3.55
N GLU A 407 6.38 -6.19 -2.31
CA GLU A 407 5.13 -5.50 -1.97
C GLU A 407 4.98 -4.18 -2.73
N LEU A 408 6.04 -3.37 -2.82
CA LEU A 408 6.02 -2.14 -3.60
C LEU A 408 5.86 -2.40 -5.10
N GLY A 409 6.48 -3.45 -5.63
CA GLY A 409 6.26 -3.90 -7.00
C GLY A 409 4.79 -4.29 -7.25
N LEU A 410 4.19 -5.05 -6.33
CA LEU A 410 2.77 -5.39 -6.38
C LEU A 410 1.90 -4.12 -6.31
N LEU A 411 2.21 -3.19 -5.42
CA LEU A 411 1.52 -1.90 -5.30
C LEU A 411 1.55 -1.13 -6.62
N GLY A 412 2.73 -1.02 -7.24
CA GLY A 412 2.91 -0.38 -8.54
C GLY A 412 2.06 -1.02 -9.64
N ALA A 413 2.03 -2.35 -9.70
CA ALA A 413 1.23 -3.08 -10.68
C ALA A 413 -0.29 -2.87 -10.48
N ILE A 414 -0.76 -2.84 -9.24
CA ILE A 414 -2.17 -2.52 -8.93
C ILE A 414 -2.49 -1.08 -9.34
N ILE A 415 -1.62 -0.11 -9.03
CA ILE A 415 -1.77 1.28 -9.48
C ILE A 415 -1.91 1.36 -11.00
N SER A 416 -1.09 0.60 -11.73
CA SER A 416 -1.15 0.50 -13.19
C SER A 416 -2.53 0.02 -13.68
N LEU A 417 -3.05 -1.07 -13.10
CA LEU A 417 -4.37 -1.63 -13.44
C LEU A 417 -5.52 -0.68 -13.12
N CYS A 418 -5.46 0.00 -11.97
CA CYS A 418 -6.45 1.00 -11.59
C CYS A 418 -6.47 2.15 -12.60
N LEU A 419 -5.31 2.69 -12.99
CA LEU A 419 -5.24 3.78 -13.97
C LEU A 419 -5.73 3.37 -15.36
N MET A 420 -5.39 2.17 -15.82
CA MET A 420 -5.94 1.63 -17.08
C MET A 420 -7.45 1.45 -17.02
N SER A 421 -7.94 1.08 -15.84
CA SER A 421 -9.37 0.90 -15.56
C SER A 421 -10.01 2.17 -15.01
N GLY A 422 -9.41 3.36 -15.21
CA GLY A 422 -10.01 4.65 -14.83
C GLY A 422 -10.37 4.83 -13.35
N ILE A 423 -9.82 4.00 -12.47
CA ILE A 423 -10.02 4.08 -11.02
C ILE A 423 -8.93 4.99 -10.46
N ALA A 424 -9.34 6.08 -9.83
CA ALA A 424 -8.44 6.96 -9.09
C ALA A 424 -8.15 6.37 -7.71
N ILE A 425 -6.88 6.34 -7.30
CA ILE A 425 -6.48 5.81 -6.00
C ILE A 425 -6.41 6.96 -5.00
N LYS A 426 -7.28 6.94 -4.00
CA LYS A 426 -7.31 7.96 -2.92
C LYS A 426 -5.94 8.02 -2.23
N GLY A 427 -5.44 9.22 -1.99
CA GLY A 427 -4.20 9.39 -1.24
C GLY A 427 -2.93 9.18 -2.05
N ILE A 428 -2.99 8.82 -3.34
CA ILE A 428 -1.83 8.98 -4.24
C ILE A 428 -1.93 10.33 -4.92
N ASP A 429 -0.82 11.04 -5.00
CA ASP A 429 -0.77 12.36 -5.63
C ASP A 429 -0.83 12.31 -7.16
N GLY A 430 -1.70 13.14 -7.74
CA GLY A 430 -1.87 13.20 -9.19
C GLY A 430 -0.64 13.76 -9.91
N ALA A 431 0.04 14.78 -9.35
CA ALA A 431 1.25 15.32 -9.96
C ALA A 431 2.41 14.32 -9.90
N TRP A 432 2.53 13.58 -8.80
CA TRP A 432 3.46 12.46 -8.67
C TRP A 432 3.21 11.37 -9.71
N LEU A 433 1.93 10.97 -9.94
CA LEU A 433 1.57 10.01 -10.98
C LEU A 433 1.96 10.51 -12.38
N VAL A 434 1.72 11.79 -12.68
CA VAL A 434 2.13 12.39 -13.96
C VAL A 434 3.63 12.34 -14.14
N PHE A 435 4.40 12.63 -13.10
CA PHE A 435 5.86 12.57 -13.12
C PHE A 435 6.37 11.16 -13.42
N VAL A 436 5.89 10.14 -12.70
CA VAL A 436 6.35 8.76 -12.90
C VAL A 436 5.91 8.17 -14.25
N LEU A 437 4.73 8.53 -14.75
CA LEU A 437 4.25 8.11 -16.08
C LEU A 437 4.96 8.84 -17.23
N ASN A 438 5.59 9.98 -16.96
CA ASN A 438 6.51 10.63 -17.89
C ASN A 438 7.96 10.13 -17.75
N GLY A 439 8.20 9.04 -17.02
CA GLY A 439 9.54 8.49 -16.87
C GLY A 439 10.43 9.33 -15.97
N CYS A 440 9.83 9.94 -14.93
CA CYS A 440 10.51 10.79 -13.97
C CYS A 440 11.14 12.05 -14.58
N ASP A 441 10.52 12.58 -15.65
CA ASP A 441 10.92 13.86 -16.25
C ASP A 441 10.36 15.01 -15.41
N PHE A 442 11.23 15.75 -14.71
CA PHE A 442 10.81 16.87 -13.86
C PHE A 442 10.05 17.94 -14.65
N CYS A 443 10.39 18.17 -15.92
CA CYS A 443 9.71 19.14 -16.76
C CYS A 443 8.25 18.78 -17.04
N SER A 444 7.83 17.53 -16.80
CA SER A 444 6.42 17.12 -16.91
C SER A 444 5.53 17.67 -15.80
N LEU A 445 6.12 18.17 -14.70
CA LEU A 445 5.44 18.93 -13.66
C LEU A 445 5.26 20.40 -14.13
N ASP A 446 4.56 20.57 -15.24
CA ASP A 446 4.31 21.89 -15.79
C ASP A 446 3.29 22.67 -14.95
N ARG A 447 3.16 23.96 -15.27
CA ARG A 447 2.23 24.86 -14.60
C ARG A 447 0.80 24.31 -14.56
N SER A 448 0.32 23.72 -15.65
CA SER A 448 -1.06 23.24 -15.76
C SER A 448 -1.31 22.01 -14.86
N VAL A 449 -0.32 21.15 -14.71
CA VAL A 449 -0.36 20.01 -13.79
C VAL A 449 -0.39 20.51 -12.35
N MET A 450 0.50 21.44 -12.01
CA MET A 450 0.58 21.95 -10.64
C MET A 450 -0.63 22.79 -10.25
N GLU A 451 -1.16 23.65 -11.13
CA GLU A 451 -2.40 24.41 -10.88
C GLU A 451 -3.61 23.48 -10.68
N ARG A 452 -3.60 22.29 -11.30
CA ARG A 452 -4.68 21.31 -11.17
C ARG A 452 -4.63 20.55 -9.85
N PHE A 453 -3.46 20.05 -9.47
CA PHE A 453 -3.32 19.16 -8.31
C PHE A 453 -2.92 19.89 -7.03
N HIS A 454 -2.15 20.97 -7.13
CA HIS A 454 -1.67 21.79 -5.99
C HIS A 454 -1.74 23.29 -6.31
N PRO A 455 -2.94 23.87 -6.46
CA PRO A 455 -3.12 25.26 -6.88
C PRO A 455 -2.40 26.27 -5.96
N ASP A 456 -2.40 26.03 -4.65
CA ASP A 456 -1.76 26.92 -3.69
C ASP A 456 -0.24 26.89 -3.80
N LEU A 457 0.35 25.70 -3.98
CA LEU A 457 1.79 25.55 -4.22
C LEU A 457 2.18 26.17 -5.57
N ALA A 458 1.39 25.93 -6.62
CA ALA A 458 1.63 26.50 -7.94
C ALA A 458 1.64 28.03 -7.88
N LYS A 459 0.67 28.63 -7.18
CA LYS A 459 0.60 30.07 -6.95
C LYS A 459 1.82 30.56 -6.17
N ALA A 460 2.17 29.90 -5.06
CA ALA A 460 3.33 30.27 -4.25
C ALA A 460 4.64 30.22 -5.07
N LEU A 461 4.80 29.24 -5.96
CA LEU A 461 5.95 29.12 -6.84
C LEU A 461 6.01 30.22 -7.91
N ILE A 462 4.85 30.61 -8.49
CA ILE A 462 4.75 31.74 -9.43
C ILE A 462 5.10 33.06 -8.74
N ASP A 463 4.54 33.26 -7.54
CA ASP A 463 4.78 34.47 -6.74
C ASP A 463 6.26 34.55 -6.30
N LEU A 464 6.87 33.41 -5.97
CA LEU A 464 8.29 33.31 -5.64
C LEU A 464 9.17 33.69 -6.83
N ASP A 465 8.92 33.14 -8.01
CA ASP A 465 9.66 33.47 -9.24
C ASP A 465 9.52 34.95 -9.61
N SER A 466 8.33 35.52 -9.42
CA SER A 466 8.02 36.93 -9.69
C SER A 466 8.68 37.90 -8.71
N CYS A 467 8.99 37.44 -7.48
CA CYS A 467 9.62 38.24 -6.44
C CYS A 467 11.04 38.69 -6.84
N GLY A 468 11.72 37.90 -7.69
CA GLY A 468 13.07 38.19 -8.15
C GLY A 468 14.14 38.04 -7.05
N PRO A 469 15.44 38.17 -7.39
CA PRO A 469 16.53 37.93 -6.43
C PRO A 469 16.59 38.91 -5.27
N ASN A 470 16.06 40.12 -5.45
CA ASN A 470 16.08 41.18 -4.44
C ASN A 470 14.77 41.32 -3.66
N GLY A 471 13.76 40.52 -3.98
CA GLY A 471 12.45 40.62 -3.32
C GLY A 471 12.39 39.91 -1.96
N ASP A 472 11.35 40.22 -1.21
CA ASP A 472 11.12 39.66 0.14
C ASP A 472 10.69 38.19 0.08
N LEU A 473 11.39 37.33 0.83
CA LEU A 473 11.07 35.91 0.95
C LEU A 473 10.16 35.58 2.14
N ALA A 474 9.87 36.53 3.04
CA ALA A 474 9.04 36.30 4.22
C ALA A 474 7.69 35.63 3.91
N PRO A 475 6.96 35.96 2.82
CA PRO A 475 5.72 35.27 2.46
C PRO A 475 5.87 33.76 2.18
N PHE A 476 7.07 33.31 1.82
CA PHE A 476 7.38 31.92 1.46
C PHE A 476 8.08 31.15 2.59
N ALA A 477 8.29 31.76 3.77
CA ALA A 477 8.98 31.17 4.91
C ALA A 477 8.48 29.78 5.26
N HIS A 478 7.16 29.66 5.37
CA HIS A 478 6.52 28.40 5.70
C HIS A 478 6.85 27.29 4.71
N TYR A 479 6.86 27.57 3.41
CA TYR A 479 7.18 26.59 2.37
C TYR A 479 8.66 26.17 2.42
N LEU A 480 9.56 27.14 2.57
CA LEU A 480 11.01 26.88 2.64
C LEU A 480 11.38 26.07 3.89
N GLU A 481 10.80 26.42 5.04
CA GLU A 481 11.01 25.65 6.28
C GLU A 481 10.38 24.26 6.19
N LEU A 482 9.15 24.14 5.68
CA LEU A 482 8.42 22.88 5.66
C LEU A 482 9.02 21.86 4.70
N PHE A 483 9.37 22.29 3.49
CA PHE A 483 9.79 21.37 2.43
C PHE A 483 11.30 21.25 2.29
N ALA A 484 12.03 22.34 2.52
CA ALA A 484 13.46 22.39 2.25
C ALA A 484 14.34 22.38 3.50
N ASP A 485 13.78 22.52 4.71
CA ASP A 485 14.52 22.76 5.96
C ASP A 485 15.44 23.99 5.90
N ILE A 486 15.04 24.97 5.09
CA ILE A 486 15.83 26.17 4.85
C ILE A 486 15.26 27.31 5.68
N LYS A 487 16.12 27.92 6.47
CA LYS A 487 15.83 29.19 7.13
C LYS A 487 16.03 30.35 6.16
N ILE A 488 15.09 31.31 6.11
CA ILE A 488 15.13 32.45 5.18
C ILE A 488 16.43 33.24 5.31
N GLU A 489 16.98 33.36 6.52
CA GLU A 489 18.20 34.12 6.79
C GLU A 489 19.39 33.66 5.92
N GLN A 490 19.39 32.39 5.50
CA GLN A 490 20.42 31.82 4.63
C GLN A 490 20.35 32.35 3.19
N TYR A 491 19.21 32.91 2.76
CA TYR A 491 18.95 33.36 1.39
C TYR A 491 18.74 34.88 1.27
N VAL A 492 19.04 35.64 2.32
CA VAL A 492 18.96 37.11 2.34
C VAL A 492 19.89 37.75 1.29
N ARG A 493 21.01 37.10 0.96
CA ARG A 493 21.99 37.59 -0.04
C ARG A 493 22.06 36.70 -1.29
N ARG A 494 20.92 36.14 -1.72
CA ARG A 494 20.86 35.30 -2.92
C ARG A 494 21.15 36.11 -4.20
N ASP A 495 21.82 35.48 -5.15
CA ASP A 495 21.98 36.03 -6.51
C ASP A 495 20.84 35.54 -7.43
N ALA A 496 20.84 35.99 -8.69
CA ALA A 496 19.82 35.64 -9.67
C ALA A 496 19.75 34.13 -9.95
N ALA A 497 20.90 33.45 -10.01
CA ALA A 497 20.95 32.01 -10.28
C ALA A 497 20.41 31.20 -9.10
N THR A 498 20.81 31.56 -7.88
CA THR A 498 20.31 30.95 -6.65
C THR A 498 18.81 31.15 -6.52
N HIS A 499 18.31 32.36 -6.79
CA HIS A 499 16.88 32.64 -6.74
C HIS A 499 16.09 31.81 -7.77
N ALA A 500 16.56 31.76 -9.01
CA ALA A 500 15.94 30.96 -10.08
C ALA A 500 15.85 29.46 -9.73
N ALA A 501 16.85 28.93 -9.01
CA ALA A 501 16.89 27.54 -8.59
C ALA A 501 15.98 27.21 -7.38
N LEU A 502 15.53 28.20 -6.61
CA LEU A 502 14.70 27.98 -5.42
C LEU A 502 13.35 27.33 -5.77
N ALA A 503 12.69 27.81 -6.82
CA ALA A 503 11.37 27.33 -7.20
C ALA A 503 11.36 25.85 -7.66
N PRO A 504 12.21 25.40 -8.61
CA PRO A 504 12.28 23.98 -8.97
C PRO A 504 12.75 23.11 -7.79
N PHE A 505 13.65 23.61 -6.95
CA PHE A 505 14.08 22.90 -5.74
C PHE A 505 12.93 22.72 -4.73
N LEU A 506 12.16 23.78 -4.48
CA LEU A 506 11.02 23.75 -3.57
C LEU A 506 9.92 22.81 -4.09
N LEU A 507 9.60 22.87 -5.38
CA LEU A 507 8.66 21.95 -6.02
C LEU A 507 9.09 20.49 -5.87
N PHE A 508 10.37 20.20 -6.15
CA PHE A 508 10.92 18.87 -6.00
C PHE A 508 10.82 18.37 -4.56
N ARG A 509 11.22 19.19 -3.60
CA ARG A 509 11.21 18.86 -2.17
C ARG A 509 9.79 18.67 -1.63
N ALA A 510 8.84 19.45 -2.14
CA ALA A 510 7.43 19.34 -1.76
C ALA A 510 6.82 18.00 -2.23
N LEU A 511 7.11 17.58 -3.46
CA LEU A 511 6.54 16.38 -4.04
C LEU A 511 7.30 15.09 -3.69
N PHE A 512 8.62 15.12 -3.66
CA PHE A 512 9.44 13.89 -3.58
C PHE A 512 10.22 13.75 -2.28
N GLY A 513 10.28 14.82 -1.49
CA GLY A 513 11.09 14.86 -0.28
C GLY A 513 12.57 15.07 -0.58
N THR A 514 13.42 14.54 0.31
CA THR A 514 14.85 14.85 0.32
C THR A 514 15.66 14.04 -0.68
N GLU A 515 15.16 12.88 -1.07
CA GLU A 515 15.86 11.91 -1.89
C GLU A 515 15.27 11.84 -3.29
N PRO A 516 16.10 11.68 -4.34
CA PRO A 516 15.61 11.59 -5.68
C PRO A 516 14.83 10.29 -5.93
N PRO A 517 13.61 10.37 -6.50
CA PRO A 517 12.79 9.19 -6.79
C PRO A 517 13.52 8.12 -7.60
N ALA A 518 14.38 8.52 -8.53
CA ALA A 518 15.07 7.58 -9.41
C ALA A 518 16.13 6.72 -8.70
N GLU A 519 16.75 7.21 -7.63
CA GLU A 519 17.82 6.50 -6.91
C GLU A 519 17.25 5.66 -5.75
N HIS A 520 16.13 6.11 -5.19
CA HIS A 520 15.48 5.47 -4.07
C HIS A 520 15.01 4.04 -4.41
N SER A 521 15.47 3.04 -3.65
CA SER A 521 15.18 1.62 -3.89
C SER A 521 13.69 1.29 -3.88
N ASP A 522 12.93 1.84 -2.95
CA ASP A 522 11.47 1.67 -2.90
C ASP A 522 10.77 2.23 -4.14
N THR A 523 11.12 3.45 -4.57
CA THR A 523 10.54 4.02 -5.78
C THR A 523 10.86 3.14 -6.98
N ARG A 524 12.10 2.66 -7.11
CA ARG A 524 12.47 1.77 -8.23
C ARG A 524 11.66 0.48 -8.21
N ALA A 525 11.46 -0.11 -7.05
CA ALA A 525 10.64 -1.32 -6.90
C ALA A 525 9.18 -1.06 -7.32
N LEU A 526 8.61 0.06 -6.86
CA LEU A 526 7.27 0.47 -7.27
C LEU A 526 7.18 0.75 -8.78
N LEU A 527 8.13 1.50 -9.34
CA LEU A 527 8.18 1.83 -10.76
C LEU A 527 8.34 0.58 -11.64
N LYS A 528 9.06 -0.44 -11.15
CA LYS A 528 9.20 -1.74 -11.82
C LYS A 528 7.84 -2.43 -11.94
N GLY A 529 7.02 -2.38 -10.89
CA GLY A 529 5.64 -2.89 -10.92
C GLY A 529 4.71 -2.05 -11.79
N LEU A 530 4.76 -0.73 -11.63
CA LEU A 530 3.94 0.21 -12.39
C LEU A 530 4.13 0.07 -13.91
N ASN A 531 5.38 -0.16 -14.33
CA ASN A 531 5.78 -0.29 -15.72
C ASN A 531 6.16 -1.72 -16.09
N LEU A 532 5.49 -2.71 -15.49
CA LEU A 532 5.71 -4.11 -15.81
C LEU A 532 5.55 -4.32 -17.33
N PRO A 533 6.56 -4.86 -18.02
CA PRO A 533 6.55 -4.97 -19.47
C PRO A 533 5.75 -6.20 -19.94
N CYS A 534 5.30 -6.15 -21.20
CA CYS A 534 4.91 -7.33 -21.97
C CYS A 534 6.02 -7.67 -22.99
N PRO A 535 6.08 -8.92 -23.55
CA PRO A 535 7.08 -9.36 -24.51
C PRO A 535 7.19 -8.49 -25.77
N ASN A 536 6.11 -7.85 -26.17
CA ASN A 536 6.06 -6.91 -27.29
C ASN A 536 6.61 -5.50 -26.95
N GLY A 537 7.14 -5.31 -25.74
CA GLY A 537 7.66 -4.03 -25.26
C GLY A 537 6.58 -3.02 -24.87
N TRP A 538 5.32 -3.45 -24.71
CA TRP A 538 4.26 -2.64 -24.13
C TRP A 538 4.54 -2.38 -22.64
N THR A 539 4.27 -1.15 -22.18
CA THR A 539 4.33 -0.74 -20.77
C THR A 539 3.26 0.31 -20.48
N MET A 540 2.90 0.49 -19.21
CA MET A 540 1.94 1.52 -18.81
C MET A 540 2.42 2.94 -19.14
N GLN A 541 3.69 3.26 -18.94
CA GLN A 541 4.28 4.54 -19.38
C GLN A 541 4.04 4.82 -20.87
N LYS A 542 4.25 3.82 -21.74
CA LYS A 542 4.01 3.97 -23.18
C LYS A 542 2.53 4.18 -23.47
N ALA A 543 1.65 3.43 -22.80
CA ALA A 543 0.22 3.58 -22.95
C ALA A 543 -0.27 4.97 -22.50
N ALA A 544 0.13 5.43 -21.32
CA ALA A 544 -0.21 6.74 -20.78
C ALA A 544 0.26 7.90 -21.66
N ARG A 545 1.45 7.79 -22.26
CA ARG A 545 1.97 8.78 -23.22
C ARG A 545 1.20 8.79 -24.55
N ALA A 546 0.59 7.67 -24.93
CA ALA A 546 -0.22 7.57 -26.13
C ALA A 546 -1.66 8.09 -25.93
N PHE A 547 -2.14 8.23 -24.68
CA PHE A 547 -3.43 8.84 -24.37
C PHE A 547 -3.50 10.28 -24.90
N ARG A 548 -4.67 10.72 -25.38
CA ARG A 548 -4.78 12.08 -25.97
C ARG A 548 -4.64 13.14 -24.88
N GLY A 549 -3.57 13.94 -24.97
CA GLY A 549 -3.18 14.89 -23.92
C GLY A 549 -2.14 14.34 -22.94
N GLY A 550 -1.63 13.12 -23.18
CA GLY A 550 -0.57 12.49 -22.42
C GLY A 550 -0.97 12.07 -21.00
N PRO A 551 0.02 11.76 -20.15
CA PRO A 551 -0.25 11.26 -18.80
C PRO A 551 -1.03 12.23 -17.91
N ALA A 552 -0.82 13.54 -18.06
CA ALA A 552 -1.56 14.56 -17.32
C ALA A 552 -3.07 14.51 -17.60
N ALA A 553 -3.45 14.31 -18.87
CA ALA A 553 -4.85 14.18 -19.24
C ALA A 553 -5.45 12.86 -18.75
N LEU A 554 -4.68 11.75 -18.80
CA LEU A 554 -5.12 10.44 -18.31
C LEU A 554 -5.38 10.48 -16.80
N VAL A 555 -4.39 10.90 -16.01
CA VAL A 555 -4.53 10.97 -14.54
C VAL A 555 -5.68 11.89 -14.18
N SER A 556 -5.77 13.07 -14.80
CA SER A 556 -6.89 13.97 -14.58
C SER A 556 -8.24 13.35 -14.92
N ALA A 557 -8.34 12.59 -16.01
CA ALA A 557 -9.57 11.92 -16.38
C ALA A 557 -10.00 10.93 -15.29
N CYS A 558 -9.07 10.11 -14.76
CA CYS A 558 -9.39 9.16 -13.68
C CYS A 558 -9.90 9.87 -12.42
N TYR A 559 -9.27 10.98 -12.01
CA TYR A 559 -9.69 11.72 -10.81
C TYR A 559 -11.01 12.49 -11.02
N MET A 560 -11.28 12.97 -12.24
CA MET A 560 -12.53 13.68 -12.56
C MET A 560 -13.74 12.75 -12.72
N THR A 561 -13.53 11.45 -12.97
CA THR A 561 -14.61 10.46 -13.01
C THR A 561 -15.04 9.98 -11.65
N ARG A 562 -14.26 10.28 -10.60
CA ARG A 562 -14.54 9.87 -9.24
C ARG A 562 -15.66 10.69 -8.62
N ILE A 563 -16.60 10.01 -7.98
CA ILE A 563 -17.68 10.59 -7.21
C ILE A 563 -17.20 10.79 -5.78
N THR A 564 -17.20 12.03 -5.32
CA THR A 564 -16.87 12.41 -3.93
C THR A 564 -18.05 13.07 -3.22
N THR A 565 -18.99 13.63 -3.98
CA THR A 565 -20.18 14.31 -3.49
C THR A 565 -21.32 14.18 -4.50
N TYR A 566 -22.53 14.59 -4.10
CA TYR A 566 -23.64 14.74 -5.02
C TYR A 566 -23.31 15.67 -6.20
N ALA A 567 -22.55 16.75 -5.96
CA ALA A 567 -22.19 17.71 -7.01
C ALA A 567 -21.32 17.07 -8.12
N SER A 568 -20.45 16.11 -7.77
CA SER A 568 -19.69 15.34 -8.76
C SER A 568 -20.53 14.29 -9.50
N LEU A 569 -21.58 13.76 -8.86
CA LEU A 569 -22.46 12.75 -9.46
C LEU A 569 -23.48 13.38 -10.43
N LEU A 570 -24.03 14.54 -10.08
CA LEU A 570 -25.13 15.18 -10.80
C LEU A 570 -24.92 15.29 -12.32
N PRO A 571 -23.76 15.71 -12.85
CA PRO A 571 -23.55 15.81 -14.29
C PRO A 571 -23.62 14.48 -15.05
N ARG A 572 -23.57 13.35 -14.32
CA ARG A 572 -23.57 11.99 -14.84
C ARG A 572 -24.84 11.22 -14.48
N LEU A 573 -25.80 11.85 -13.80
CA LEU A 573 -27.00 11.19 -13.32
C LEU A 573 -28.18 11.52 -14.24
N ILE A 574 -28.74 10.50 -14.88
CA ILE A 574 -29.94 10.63 -15.71
C ILE A 574 -31.09 9.89 -15.01
N ILE A 575 -32.16 10.61 -14.73
CA ILE A 575 -33.35 10.07 -14.05
C ILE A 575 -34.52 10.06 -15.04
N PHE A 576 -35.11 8.88 -15.21
CA PHE A 576 -36.30 8.66 -16.01
C PHE A 576 -37.45 8.19 -15.12
N VAL A 577 -38.66 8.67 -15.40
CA VAL A 577 -39.90 8.17 -14.77
C VAL A 577 -40.73 7.55 -15.87
N ASN A 578 -41.00 6.25 -15.76
CA ASN A 578 -41.83 5.57 -16.75
C ASN A 578 -43.27 6.11 -16.70
N SER A 579 -43.91 6.17 -17.86
CA SER A 579 -45.32 6.55 -18.02
C SER A 579 -46.31 5.72 -17.18
N SER A 580 -45.92 4.52 -16.75
CA SER A 580 -46.69 3.65 -15.87
C SER A 580 -46.73 4.13 -14.41
N VAL A 581 -45.89 5.10 -14.03
CA VAL A 581 -45.81 5.63 -12.67
C VAL A 581 -46.81 6.78 -12.48
N PRO A 582 -47.64 6.76 -11.42
CA PRO A 582 -48.55 7.87 -11.11
C PRO A 582 -47.80 9.19 -10.86
N ALA A 583 -48.28 10.29 -11.44
CA ALA A 583 -47.66 11.63 -11.32
C ALA A 583 -47.85 12.31 -9.95
N SER A 584 -48.17 11.57 -8.90
CA SER A 584 -48.51 12.11 -7.57
C SER A 584 -47.29 12.59 -6.77
N LEU A 585 -46.07 12.19 -7.16
CA LEU A 585 -44.83 12.53 -6.48
C LEU A 585 -43.77 12.99 -7.48
N ASP A 586 -43.01 14.02 -7.12
CA ASP A 586 -41.79 14.38 -7.83
C ASP A 586 -40.65 13.43 -7.42
N LEU A 587 -40.69 12.22 -7.99
CA LEU A 587 -39.71 11.16 -7.73
C LEU A 587 -38.27 11.59 -8.05
N PRO A 588 -37.99 12.28 -9.18
CA PRO A 588 -36.66 12.80 -9.43
C PRO A 588 -36.13 13.70 -8.31
N ASP A 589 -36.92 14.68 -7.85
CA ASP A 589 -36.44 15.61 -6.84
C ASP A 589 -36.34 14.96 -5.45
N LEU A 590 -37.24 14.02 -5.13
CA LEU A 590 -37.16 13.22 -3.92
C LEU A 590 -35.88 12.37 -3.88
N PHE A 591 -35.53 11.74 -5.00
CA PHE A 591 -34.33 10.92 -5.11
C PHE A 591 -33.05 11.75 -5.08
N LYS A 592 -33.02 12.90 -5.77
CA LYS A 592 -31.91 13.87 -5.65
C LYS A 592 -31.74 14.34 -4.21
N GLY A 593 -32.84 14.65 -3.53
CA GLY A 593 -32.84 15.04 -2.12
C GLY A 593 -32.26 13.94 -1.23
N PHE A 594 -32.59 12.68 -1.48
CA PHE A 594 -32.00 11.54 -0.77
C PHE A 594 -30.47 11.50 -0.93
N LEU A 595 -29.96 11.66 -2.15
CA LEU A 595 -28.52 11.58 -2.42
C LEU A 595 -27.70 12.72 -1.79
N GLN A 596 -28.34 13.86 -1.49
CA GLN A 596 -27.75 15.03 -0.85
C GLN A 596 -27.75 14.98 0.68
N ARG A 597 -28.59 14.14 1.29
CA ARG A 597 -28.74 14.05 2.74
C ARG A 597 -27.59 13.27 3.39
N THR A 598 -27.39 13.49 4.68
CA THR A 598 -26.38 12.83 5.52
C THR A 598 -27.01 12.18 6.74
N GLY A 599 -26.25 11.34 7.44
CA GLY A 599 -26.66 10.74 8.70
C GLY A 599 -27.35 9.38 8.55
N VAL A 600 -27.38 8.67 9.68
CA VAL A 600 -27.99 7.34 9.82
C VAL A 600 -29.50 7.49 9.91
N PRO A 601 -30.29 6.80 9.06
CA PRO A 601 -31.74 6.79 9.16
C PRO A 601 -32.23 6.43 10.58
N ALA A 602 -33.30 7.10 11.03
CA ALA A 602 -33.86 6.90 12.36
C ALA A 602 -34.62 5.56 12.53
N GLN A 603 -34.90 4.86 11.43
CA GLN A 603 -35.72 3.66 11.44
C GLN A 603 -35.08 2.52 12.28
N PRO A 604 -35.78 1.93 13.26
CA PRO A 604 -35.23 0.91 14.15
C PRO A 604 -34.65 -0.30 13.42
N ASN A 605 -35.38 -0.85 12.45
CA ASN A 605 -34.95 -2.03 11.69
C ASN A 605 -33.65 -1.78 10.91
N PHE A 606 -33.46 -0.56 10.38
CA PHE A 606 -32.20 -0.20 9.71
C PHE A 606 -31.03 -0.20 10.70
N ARG A 607 -31.24 0.37 11.89
CA ARG A 607 -30.23 0.43 12.95
C ARG A 607 -29.90 -0.93 13.54
N GLU A 608 -30.89 -1.81 13.67
CA GLU A 608 -30.69 -3.20 14.07
C GLU A 608 -29.81 -3.94 13.06
N ARG A 609 -30.15 -3.90 11.77
CA ARG A 609 -29.32 -4.50 10.71
C ARG A 609 -27.90 -3.91 10.64
N LEU A 610 -27.77 -2.62 10.89
CA LEU A 610 -26.47 -1.96 10.99
C LEU A 610 -25.66 -2.50 12.19
N ALA A 611 -26.29 -2.66 13.35
CA ALA A 611 -25.67 -3.20 14.56
C ALA A 611 -25.29 -4.69 14.42
N ASP A 612 -26.13 -5.47 13.73
CA ASP A 612 -25.89 -6.88 13.41
C ASP A 612 -24.79 -7.08 12.36
N GLY A 613 -24.25 -5.99 11.79
CA GLY A 613 -23.18 -6.06 10.82
C GLY A 613 -23.61 -6.58 9.44
N VAL A 614 -24.91 -6.48 9.10
CA VAL A 614 -25.46 -6.93 7.81
C VAL A 614 -24.76 -6.25 6.64
N TYR A 615 -24.36 -4.99 6.80
CA TYR A 615 -23.68 -4.20 5.76
C TYR A 615 -22.16 -4.26 5.85
N LYS A 616 -21.57 -5.26 6.53
CA LYS A 616 -20.12 -5.35 6.68
C LYS A 616 -19.48 -5.71 5.34
N SER A 617 -18.89 -4.71 4.69
CA SER A 617 -18.13 -4.85 3.44
C SER A 617 -16.91 -3.94 3.46
N ALA A 618 -15.82 -4.37 2.80
CA ALA A 618 -14.61 -3.56 2.62
C ALA A 618 -14.87 -2.28 1.81
N LEU A 619 -15.96 -2.22 1.04
CA LEU A 619 -16.34 -1.06 0.24
C LEU A 619 -17.26 -0.07 0.99
N ILE A 620 -17.74 -0.41 2.18
CA ILE A 620 -18.72 0.40 2.93
C ILE A 620 -18.06 0.96 4.20
N PRO A 621 -17.57 2.20 4.18
CA PRO A 621 -17.02 2.87 5.36
C PRO A 621 -18.16 3.38 6.26
N LEU A 622 -18.75 2.49 7.06
CA LEU A 622 -19.91 2.80 7.90
C LEU A 622 -19.66 3.94 8.91
N ASP A 623 -18.41 4.17 9.29
CA ASP A 623 -17.94 5.26 10.16
C ASP A 623 -18.03 6.64 9.48
N GLU A 624 -18.00 6.69 8.16
CA GLU A 624 -18.14 7.93 7.39
C GLU A 624 -19.62 8.35 7.18
N MET A 625 -20.60 7.51 7.55
CA MET A 625 -22.01 7.72 7.23
C MET A 625 -22.60 9.03 7.79
N GLU A 626 -22.13 9.46 8.96
CA GLU A 626 -22.56 10.71 9.60
C GLU A 626 -21.69 11.91 9.20
N SER A 627 -20.39 11.69 9.01
CA SER A 627 -19.39 12.75 8.84
C SER A 627 -19.16 13.15 7.38
N ASN A 628 -19.43 12.25 6.43
CA ASN A 628 -19.16 12.46 5.01
C ASN A 628 -20.43 12.89 4.25
N ALA A 629 -20.47 14.16 3.82
CA ALA A 629 -21.56 14.71 3.02
C ALA A 629 -21.80 14.01 1.68
N GLY A 630 -20.81 13.29 1.17
CA GLY A 630 -20.90 12.50 -0.06
C GLY A 630 -21.36 11.06 0.14
N PHE A 631 -21.47 10.57 1.38
CA PHE A 631 -21.61 9.12 1.66
C PHE A 631 -22.69 8.45 0.80
N ARG A 632 -23.92 8.96 0.81
CA ARG A 632 -25.04 8.36 0.05
C ARG A 632 -24.80 8.38 -1.46
N SER A 633 -24.24 9.46 -1.99
CA SER A 633 -23.91 9.57 -3.42
C SER A 633 -22.78 8.62 -3.83
N ILE A 634 -21.77 8.45 -2.98
CA ILE A 634 -20.65 7.54 -3.20
C ILE A 634 -21.16 6.08 -3.15
N MET A 635 -21.87 5.70 -2.08
CA MET A 635 -22.42 4.35 -1.93
C MET A 635 -23.37 4.01 -3.08
N PHE A 636 -24.22 4.96 -3.48
CA PHE A 636 -25.07 4.80 -4.66
C PHE A 636 -24.26 4.53 -5.93
N CYS A 637 -23.19 5.29 -6.18
CA CYS A 637 -22.30 5.05 -7.32
C CYS A 637 -21.64 3.66 -7.27
N ILE A 638 -21.17 3.24 -6.09
CA ILE A 638 -20.56 1.91 -5.89
C ILE A 638 -21.57 0.81 -6.20
N ALA A 639 -22.78 0.88 -5.62
CA ALA A 639 -23.85 -0.08 -5.89
C ALA A 639 -24.23 -0.11 -7.38
N ALA A 640 -24.16 1.03 -8.05
CA ALA A 640 -24.56 1.18 -9.45
C ALA A 640 -23.50 0.74 -10.47
N THR A 641 -22.21 0.77 -10.12
CA THR A 641 -21.11 0.65 -11.10
C THR A 641 -20.00 -0.30 -10.67
N GLY A 642 -20.03 -0.80 -9.43
CA GLY A 642 -18.98 -1.60 -8.82
C GLY A 642 -17.81 -0.78 -8.25
N GLY A 643 -17.87 0.56 -8.29
CA GLY A 643 -16.82 1.44 -7.78
C GLY A 643 -17.27 2.89 -7.62
N ASP A 644 -16.40 3.74 -7.10
CA ASP A 644 -16.70 5.15 -6.86
C ASP A 644 -16.46 6.04 -8.10
N SER A 645 -16.29 5.46 -9.30
CA SER A 645 -15.85 6.16 -10.51
C SER A 645 -16.69 5.80 -11.74
N ILE A 646 -17.08 6.80 -12.54
CA ILE A 646 -17.91 6.65 -13.75
C ILE A 646 -17.07 6.89 -15.02
N MET A 647 -16.58 5.81 -15.65
CA MET A 647 -15.64 5.87 -16.79
C MET A 647 -16.27 6.09 -18.18
N GLY A 648 -17.60 6.06 -18.29
CA GLY A 648 -18.28 5.86 -19.57
C GLY A 648 -19.64 6.53 -19.64
N ASP A 649 -20.65 5.71 -19.95
CA ASP A 649 -22.03 6.15 -20.08
C ASP A 649 -22.55 6.68 -18.73
N ASP A 650 -23.48 7.62 -18.82
CA ASP A 650 -24.11 8.23 -17.65
C ASP A 650 -24.89 7.19 -16.85
N LEU A 651 -24.96 7.39 -15.54
CA LEU A 651 -25.68 6.54 -14.61
C LEU A 651 -27.19 6.77 -14.78
N GLN A 652 -27.91 5.71 -15.14
CA GLN A 652 -29.34 5.78 -15.43
C GLN A 652 -30.18 5.23 -14.27
N VAL A 653 -31.09 6.05 -13.76
CA VAL A 653 -32.13 5.66 -12.79
C VAL A 653 -33.47 5.68 -13.49
N THR A 654 -34.18 4.56 -13.47
CA THR A 654 -35.53 4.45 -14.06
C THR A 654 -36.53 4.08 -12.99
N PHE A 655 -37.52 4.93 -12.75
CA PHE A 655 -38.68 4.61 -11.91
C PHE A 655 -39.73 3.86 -12.73
N VAL A 656 -40.24 2.74 -12.20
CA VAL A 656 -41.17 1.83 -12.89
C VAL A 656 -42.43 1.54 -12.09
N GLY A 657 -43.53 1.34 -12.82
CA GLY A 657 -44.87 1.14 -12.24
C GLY A 657 -45.15 -0.32 -11.92
N GLY A 658 -44.48 -0.87 -10.89
CA GLY A 658 -44.86 -2.13 -10.24
C GLY A 658 -44.78 -3.43 -11.06
N GLU A 659 -45.50 -4.46 -10.57
CA GLU A 659 -45.34 -5.92 -10.77
C GLU A 659 -45.29 -6.43 -12.23
N GLY A 660 -45.63 -5.60 -13.22
CA GLY A 660 -45.72 -5.97 -14.63
C GLY A 660 -44.83 -5.18 -15.59
N ASP A 661 -44.00 -4.24 -15.10
CA ASP A 661 -43.18 -3.40 -15.98
C ASP A 661 -41.99 -4.19 -16.57
N ASP A 662 -41.98 -4.37 -17.89
CA ASP A 662 -40.90 -5.04 -18.63
C ASP A 662 -39.55 -4.34 -18.51
N ALA A 663 -39.52 -3.09 -18.08
CA ALA A 663 -38.27 -2.37 -17.80
C ALA A 663 -37.57 -2.85 -16.52
N TYR A 664 -38.22 -3.63 -15.65
CA TYR A 664 -37.62 -4.21 -14.45
C TYR A 664 -36.78 -5.45 -14.78
N ALA A 665 -35.46 -5.32 -14.65
CA ALA A 665 -34.51 -6.36 -15.02
C ALA A 665 -34.38 -7.44 -13.94
N CYS A 666 -35.25 -8.43 -14.03
CA CYS A 666 -35.33 -9.60 -13.16
C CYS A 666 -35.97 -10.76 -13.96
N PRO A 667 -35.69 -12.04 -13.64
CA PRO A 667 -36.44 -13.16 -14.20
C PRO A 667 -37.96 -12.90 -14.15
N PRO A 668 -38.70 -13.15 -15.24
CA PRO A 668 -40.13 -12.81 -15.33
C PRO A 668 -40.96 -13.38 -14.16
N GLU A 669 -40.60 -14.56 -13.68
CA GLU A 669 -41.26 -15.27 -12.59
C GLU A 669 -41.08 -14.63 -11.21
N SER A 670 -40.02 -13.87 -10.98
CA SER A 670 -39.74 -13.22 -9.68
C SER A 670 -39.98 -11.70 -9.70
N ARG A 671 -40.22 -11.13 -10.89
CA ARG A 671 -40.40 -9.69 -11.09
C ARG A 671 -41.47 -9.09 -10.18
N ALA A 672 -42.67 -9.70 -10.17
CA ALA A 672 -43.78 -9.22 -9.36
C ALA A 672 -43.43 -9.21 -7.87
N PHE A 673 -42.83 -10.30 -7.39
CA PHE A 673 -42.41 -10.44 -5.99
C PHE A 673 -41.40 -9.37 -5.57
N PHE A 674 -40.31 -9.19 -6.31
CA PHE A 674 -39.29 -8.20 -5.97
C PHE A 674 -39.79 -6.76 -6.11
N ALA A 675 -40.60 -6.48 -7.14
CA ALA A 675 -41.20 -5.16 -7.32
C ALA A 675 -42.18 -4.81 -6.19
N ALA A 676 -42.98 -5.77 -5.72
CA ALA A 676 -43.91 -5.61 -4.60
C ALA A 676 -43.18 -5.35 -3.28
N GLN A 677 -42.00 -5.95 -3.10
CA GLN A 677 -41.14 -5.71 -1.93
C GLN A 677 -40.36 -4.39 -1.98
N GLY A 678 -40.46 -3.64 -3.08
CA GLY A 678 -39.69 -2.41 -3.24
C GLY A 678 -38.20 -2.66 -3.49
N VAL A 679 -37.80 -3.83 -3.97
CA VAL A 679 -36.38 -4.11 -4.24
C VAL A 679 -35.98 -3.38 -5.53
N ALA A 680 -34.83 -2.70 -5.53
CA ALA A 680 -34.29 -2.11 -6.75
C ALA A 680 -33.52 -3.16 -7.56
N SER A 681 -33.63 -3.09 -8.89
CA SER A 681 -32.81 -3.91 -9.80
C SER A 681 -31.55 -3.15 -10.19
N TRP A 682 -30.39 -3.77 -9.94
CA TRP A 682 -29.06 -3.19 -10.18
C TRP A 682 -28.38 -3.88 -11.35
N ARG A 683 -27.93 -3.11 -12.35
CA ARG A 683 -27.16 -3.61 -13.50
C ARG A 683 -25.84 -2.89 -13.60
N THR A 684 -24.86 -3.33 -12.80
CA THR A 684 -23.54 -2.68 -12.65
C THR A 684 -22.76 -2.54 -13.96
N CYS A 685 -22.80 -3.56 -14.83
CA CYS A 685 -22.15 -3.54 -16.14
C CYS A 685 -22.72 -2.47 -17.09
N PHE A 686 -23.95 -1.98 -16.84
CA PHE A 686 -24.65 -1.01 -17.68
C PHE A 686 -24.89 0.33 -16.97
N SER A 687 -24.38 0.50 -15.75
CA SER A 687 -24.64 1.68 -14.91
C SER A 687 -26.13 2.02 -14.81
N LYS A 688 -27.01 1.01 -14.78
CA LYS A 688 -28.47 1.17 -14.84
C LYS A 688 -29.13 0.60 -13.60
N ILE A 689 -30.08 1.36 -13.07
CA ILE A 689 -30.82 1.04 -11.85
C ILE A 689 -32.29 1.25 -12.13
N THR A 690 -33.09 0.27 -11.75
CA THR A 690 -34.55 0.34 -11.89
C THR A 690 -35.19 0.27 -10.51
N ILE A 691 -35.93 1.32 -10.15
CA ILE A 691 -36.55 1.49 -8.83
C ILE A 691 -38.08 1.32 -8.97
N PRO A 692 -38.69 0.30 -8.34
CA PRO A 692 -40.13 0.13 -8.38
C PRO A 692 -40.82 1.17 -7.47
N THR A 693 -41.89 1.79 -7.96
CA THR A 693 -42.59 2.85 -7.21
C THR A 693 -43.65 2.34 -6.25
N GLY A 694 -43.96 1.04 -6.26
CA GLY A 694 -44.99 0.45 -5.42
C GLY A 694 -44.75 0.69 -3.92
N TYR A 695 -43.50 0.52 -3.45
CA TYR A 695 -43.16 0.79 -2.05
C TYR A 695 -43.25 2.29 -1.70
N LEU A 696 -42.85 3.18 -2.62
CA LEU A 696 -42.97 4.63 -2.43
C LEU A 696 -44.44 5.06 -2.29
N GLU A 697 -45.35 4.47 -3.07
CA GLU A 697 -46.78 4.71 -2.92
C GLU A 697 -47.31 4.25 -1.56
N CYS A 698 -46.80 3.13 -1.04
CA CYS A 698 -47.12 2.65 0.30
C CYS A 698 -46.61 3.61 1.39
N CYS A 699 -45.38 4.10 1.29
CA CYS A 699 -44.83 5.10 2.21
C CYS A 699 -45.71 6.36 2.25
N VAL A 700 -46.11 6.89 1.09
CA VAL A 700 -46.93 8.11 1.04
C VAL A 700 -48.32 7.94 1.64
N ARG A 701 -48.87 6.72 1.65
CA ARG A 701 -50.16 6.42 2.28
C ARG A 701 -50.05 6.10 3.78
N ARG A 702 -48.84 5.94 4.31
CA ARG A 702 -48.60 5.61 5.72
C ARG A 702 -48.83 6.83 6.62
N VAL A 703 -49.34 6.58 7.82
CA VAL A 703 -49.48 7.61 8.87
C VAL A 703 -48.22 7.57 9.72
N TYR A 704 -47.54 8.70 9.84
CA TYR A 704 -46.29 8.82 10.59
C TYR A 704 -46.55 9.42 11.97
N ASP A 705 -46.10 8.75 13.02
CA ASP A 705 -46.11 9.25 14.40
C ASP A 705 -44.69 9.60 14.82
N SER A 706 -44.42 10.88 15.04
CA SER A 706 -43.11 11.39 15.46
C SER A 706 -42.66 10.87 16.83
N ASN A 707 -43.58 10.31 17.63
CA ASN A 707 -43.30 9.75 18.96
C ASN A 707 -43.17 8.22 18.95
N SER A 708 -43.41 7.57 17.80
CA SER A 708 -43.27 6.12 17.69
C SER A 708 -41.80 5.72 17.76
N VAL A 709 -41.50 4.76 18.64
CA VAL A 709 -40.16 4.15 18.76
C VAL A 709 -40.01 2.97 17.80
N ALA A 710 -41.11 2.44 17.25
CA ALA A 710 -41.13 1.23 16.43
C ALA A 710 -41.21 1.49 14.92
N GLU A 711 -41.66 2.68 14.51
CA GLU A 711 -41.88 3.03 13.10
C GLU A 711 -41.03 4.23 12.68
N ALA A 712 -40.92 4.48 11.38
CA ALA A 712 -40.23 5.66 10.88
C ALA A 712 -40.98 6.93 11.35
N PRO A 713 -40.28 7.98 11.83
CA PRO A 713 -40.93 9.17 12.38
C PRO A 713 -41.45 10.12 11.30
N SER A 714 -41.01 9.96 10.04
CA SER A 714 -41.48 10.76 8.90
C SER A 714 -41.39 9.98 7.59
N LEU A 715 -42.10 10.47 6.56
CA LEU A 715 -41.99 9.99 5.18
C LEU A 715 -40.55 10.02 4.67
N VAL A 716 -39.81 11.08 5.01
CA VAL A 716 -38.43 11.26 4.57
C VAL A 716 -37.52 10.20 5.19
N ASP A 717 -37.69 9.91 6.48
CA ASP A 717 -36.89 8.91 7.19
C ASP A 717 -37.16 7.48 6.69
N ASP A 718 -38.42 7.18 6.35
CA ASP A 718 -38.81 5.87 5.80
C ASP A 718 -38.20 5.63 4.41
N ILE A 719 -38.27 6.65 3.55
CA ILE A 719 -37.66 6.62 2.22
C ILE A 719 -36.14 6.55 2.30
N ASP A 720 -35.54 7.34 3.20
CA ASP A 720 -34.09 7.35 3.42
C ASP A 720 -33.58 5.98 3.89
N ALA A 721 -34.28 5.37 4.85
CA ALA A 721 -33.94 4.05 5.36
C ALA A 721 -34.07 2.98 4.27
N TRP A 722 -35.17 2.98 3.50
CA TRP A 722 -35.39 2.03 2.42
C TRP A 722 -34.36 2.16 1.28
N LEU A 723 -34.11 3.37 0.77
CA LEU A 723 -33.15 3.59 -0.31
C LEU A 723 -31.73 3.25 0.13
N LEU A 724 -31.34 3.69 1.34
CA LEU A 724 -30.00 3.42 1.85
C LEU A 724 -29.81 1.93 2.14
N ASP A 725 -30.81 1.25 2.72
CA ASP A 725 -30.80 -0.20 2.89
C ASP A 725 -30.61 -0.93 1.56
N GLY A 726 -31.38 -0.56 0.53
CA GLY A 726 -31.26 -1.15 -0.80
C GLY A 726 -29.87 -0.96 -1.41
N ILE A 727 -29.26 0.23 -1.24
CA ILE A 727 -27.90 0.53 -1.72
C ILE A 727 -26.86 -0.29 -0.96
N LEU A 728 -26.88 -0.27 0.37
CA LEU A 728 -25.88 -0.95 1.18
C LEU A 728 -26.01 -2.47 1.07
N SER A 729 -27.24 -2.98 0.98
CA SER A 729 -27.50 -4.40 0.74
C SER A 729 -27.02 -4.83 -0.64
N ALA A 730 -27.17 -4.01 -1.69
CA ALA A 730 -26.66 -4.35 -3.02
C ALA A 730 -25.13 -4.48 -3.04
N ILE A 731 -24.42 -3.61 -2.30
CA ILE A 731 -22.97 -3.72 -2.14
C ILE A 731 -22.61 -4.91 -1.25
N ALA A 732 -23.34 -5.14 -0.16
CA ALA A 732 -23.02 -6.23 0.76
C ALA A 732 -23.29 -7.62 0.14
N ALA A 733 -24.35 -7.77 -0.65
CA ALA A 733 -24.72 -9.03 -1.28
C ALA A 733 -23.73 -9.50 -2.36
N THR A 734 -22.98 -8.59 -3.00
CA THR A 734 -21.85 -8.99 -3.86
C THR A 734 -20.65 -9.50 -3.06
N HIS A 735 -20.55 -9.16 -1.76
CA HIS A 735 -19.46 -9.56 -0.87
C HIS A 735 -19.80 -10.68 0.12
N GLY A 736 -21.07 -10.89 0.43
CA GLY A 736 -21.57 -11.94 1.32
C GLY A 736 -22.62 -12.73 0.58
N GLY A 737 -22.32 -13.99 0.25
CA GLY A 737 -23.20 -14.91 -0.46
C GLY A 737 -24.49 -15.22 0.31
N ILE A 738 -25.43 -14.26 0.28
CA ILE A 738 -26.80 -14.42 0.73
C ILE A 738 -27.68 -13.79 -0.34
N ALA A 739 -28.17 -14.64 -1.24
CA ALA A 739 -29.37 -14.40 -2.04
C ALA A 739 -30.52 -15.17 -1.40
#